data_AF-A0A0F9S395-F1
#
_entry.id   AF-A0A0F9S395-F1
#
_cell.length_a   1.000
_cell.length_b   1.000
_cell.length_c   1.000
_cell.angle_alpha   90.00
_cell.angle_beta   90.00
_cell.angle_gamma   90.00
#
_symmetry.space_group_name_H-M   'P 1'
#
loop_
_entity.id
_entity.type
_entity.pdbx_description
1 polymer ?
#
loop_
_entity_poly.entity_id
_entity_poly.type
_entity_poly.pdbx_seq_one_letter_code
_entity_poly.pdbx_strand_id
1 'polypeptide(L)'
;MISPFEGGSEIKVYGVTLYVPPPPPIHEIQGSHLPEKDQKWQRTELPQIAARDIEIFSGEKYNQSDMLEWETARREEYIMQTGVDPWSLDQNGNPKVVPGIAADPAFFFEALNNFRRQELDCCNIWDFSEKGGHWVMIKGEPIWLTPFHYFYCNWWRLDTGYPEWRWTDSQRFYYWQGIFEHERILGMTEVSKRSDGKSFRAGSVAYQVTAYTKNCQSGIQSKTDDDAEIMYKKKIAEPYKDLPDFLIPINANPSNPISGMNFHAPARRGKHASGVHRVMQRTALRSNLDYRSSVENAYDGTTINGVLIRDEEGKCKDVNVSMRNQVTVDCVWRDGRKRGNIYSTTTVEEMSKGGKYFQKLWETSNPNDPKNINEMGETTSRLRRIFFPAYLTEFCDEYGYPDEKRARREQGFRRKQLAGNPSELLKYKLQNPWNEKELFMATGASCQYNLEVLRDREAIVNDEDYDGYRIGTFYPEHGNIGDNIKWEDDKLNGRWHVSYFFEDYEKYANKVRKIDRGIGSDGKTRYTYHPLNDPNFAAGFDPTKTHANEEKRRSCAGGAIEMKPNFWEPELAPNFVADYVWQPDDPEQAYIDFLYGCWYYGCRFLPESNLGINHIVKAKGCLDFIMPRPEKSYPSEESRKQAAEMGVPASGVSNDLLLKNSKTWMHKYAHKLNLPRIIADSIDFDPQFRTKYDLEVAKQLALMSAEKQNVDRSDKTVDLKELFNFSVN
;
A
#
# COMPACT_ATOMS: atom_id res chain seq x y z
N MET A 1 20.11 1.80 16.29
CA MET A 1 18.80 1.09 16.27
C MET A 1 18.79 -0.23 15.50
N ILE A 2 19.51 -0.42 14.38
CA ILE A 2 19.49 -1.71 13.64
C ILE A 2 20.65 -2.65 14.03
N SER A 3 21.62 -2.14 14.80
CA SER A 3 22.67 -2.93 15.46
C SER A 3 22.46 -2.92 16.99
N PRO A 4 22.84 -3.99 17.71
CA PRO A 4 22.75 -4.06 19.16
C PRO A 4 23.56 -2.96 19.85
N PHE A 5 22.98 -2.39 20.91
CA PHE A 5 23.72 -1.59 21.89
C PHE A 5 24.20 -2.50 23.02
N GLU A 6 25.42 -2.30 23.50
CA GLU A 6 25.89 -2.99 24.69
C GLU A 6 25.02 -2.60 25.89
N GLY A 7 24.42 -3.59 26.56
CA GLY A 7 23.46 -3.37 27.65
C GLY A 7 22.09 -2.83 27.24
N GLY A 8 21.84 -2.65 25.93
CA GLY A 8 20.56 -2.21 25.40
C GLY A 8 19.49 -3.32 25.38
N SER A 9 18.26 -2.94 25.03
CA SER A 9 17.14 -3.88 24.91
C SER A 9 16.69 -4.06 23.47
N GLU A 10 15.98 -5.16 23.20
CA GLU A 10 15.43 -5.47 21.88
C GLU A 10 13.93 -5.24 21.85
N ILE A 11 13.45 -4.61 20.78
CA ILE A 11 12.03 -4.48 20.48
C ILE A 11 11.75 -4.96 19.06
N LYS A 12 10.68 -5.73 18.88
CA LYS A 12 10.20 -6.14 17.56
C LYS A 12 9.01 -5.27 17.15
N VAL A 13 9.18 -4.54 16.05
CA VAL A 13 8.12 -3.72 15.46
C VAL A 13 7.90 -4.20 14.03
N TYR A 14 6.71 -4.73 13.76
CA TYR A 14 6.29 -5.19 12.43
C TYR A 14 7.23 -6.22 11.75
N GLY A 15 7.81 -7.12 12.56
CA GLY A 15 8.78 -8.14 12.09
C GLY A 15 10.22 -7.66 11.98
N VAL A 16 10.48 -6.37 12.26
CA VAL A 16 11.83 -5.81 12.32
C VAL A 16 12.29 -5.76 13.78
N THR A 17 13.43 -6.38 14.07
CA THR A 17 14.12 -6.21 15.35
C THR A 17 14.86 -4.87 15.36
N LEU A 18 14.60 -4.09 16.39
CA LEU A 18 15.23 -2.80 16.68
C LEU A 18 15.86 -2.88 18.07
N TYR A 19 16.97 -2.18 18.25
CA TYR A 19 17.74 -2.16 19.48
C TYR A 19 17.66 -0.78 20.11
N VAL A 20 17.19 -0.71 21.36
CA VAL A 20 17.05 0.50 22.17
C VAL A 20 18.30 0.63 23.05
N PRO A 21 18.86 1.85 23.22
CA PRO A 21 20.01 2.07 24.08
C PRO A 21 19.75 1.67 25.55
N PRO A 22 20.79 1.39 26.34
CA PRO A 22 20.63 1.16 27.78
C PRO A 22 20.11 2.41 28.50
N PRO A 23 19.25 2.27 29.52
CA PRO A 23 18.83 3.40 30.34
C PRO A 23 20.01 3.98 31.14
N PRO A 24 20.04 5.30 31.38
CA PRO A 24 20.98 5.90 32.31
C PRO A 24 20.64 5.49 33.76
N PRO A 25 21.48 5.84 34.75
CA PRO A 25 21.14 5.65 36.16
C PRO A 25 19.73 6.16 36.49
N ILE A 26 18.96 5.40 37.27
CA ILE A 26 17.52 5.67 37.51
C ILE A 26 17.25 7.11 37.96
N HIS A 27 18.13 7.71 38.77
CA HIS A 27 17.96 9.07 39.28
C HIS A 27 18.10 10.17 38.20
N GLU A 28 18.62 9.84 37.02
CA GLU A 28 18.72 10.74 35.86
C GLU A 28 17.49 10.65 34.94
N ILE A 29 16.65 9.63 35.10
CA ILE A 29 15.45 9.41 34.28
C ILE A 29 14.32 10.35 34.72
N GLN A 30 13.69 11.06 33.78
CA GLN A 30 12.58 11.96 34.10
C GLN A 30 11.44 11.20 34.79
N GLY A 31 10.96 11.73 35.91
CA GLY A 31 9.83 11.16 36.66
C GLY A 31 10.19 9.96 37.55
N SER A 32 11.44 9.48 37.59
CA SER A 32 11.82 8.33 38.42
C SER A 32 11.64 8.55 39.93
N HIS A 33 11.69 9.81 40.38
CA HIS A 33 11.47 10.21 41.76
C HIS A 33 9.98 10.24 42.15
N LEU A 34 9.06 10.18 41.18
CA LEU A 34 7.62 10.19 41.42
C LEU A 34 7.11 8.80 41.81
N PRO A 35 6.01 8.70 42.59
CA PRO A 35 5.30 7.45 42.78
C PRO A 35 4.86 6.84 41.44
N GLU A 36 4.84 5.51 41.31
CA GLU A 36 4.52 4.80 40.06
C GLU A 36 3.22 5.28 39.38
N LYS A 37 2.20 5.60 40.18
CA LYS A 37 0.92 6.12 39.67
C LYS A 37 1.04 7.46 38.94
N ASP A 38 2.05 8.25 39.26
CA ASP A 38 2.32 9.60 38.73
C ASP A 38 3.44 9.59 37.68
N GLN A 39 4.09 8.43 37.46
CA GLN A 39 5.08 8.20 36.43
C GLN A 39 4.41 8.09 35.05
N LYS A 40 4.20 9.24 34.42
CA LYS A 40 3.64 9.39 33.08
C LYS A 40 4.38 10.50 32.34
N TRP A 41 4.25 10.52 31.02
CA TRP A 41 4.81 11.59 30.21
C TRP A 41 4.32 12.96 30.67
N GLN A 42 5.27 13.87 30.87
CA GLN A 42 5.01 15.27 31.14
C GLN A 42 5.90 16.09 30.22
N ARG A 43 5.27 16.99 29.46
CA ARG A 43 5.95 17.92 28.57
C ARG A 43 6.89 18.82 29.38
N THR A 44 8.10 19.02 28.89
CA THR A 44 9.00 20.05 29.37
C THR A 44 8.49 21.42 28.91
N GLU A 45 8.19 22.29 29.87
CA GLU A 45 7.77 23.66 29.59
C GLU A 45 8.97 24.62 29.54
N LEU A 46 8.79 25.77 28.89
CA LEU A 46 9.79 26.83 28.96
C LEU A 46 9.95 27.28 30.43
N PRO A 47 11.18 27.36 30.96
CA PRO A 47 11.38 27.68 32.36
C PRO A 47 11.13 29.16 32.61
N GLN A 48 10.65 29.47 33.81
CA GLN A 48 10.77 30.81 34.35
C GLN A 48 12.20 31.02 34.87
N ILE A 49 12.76 32.20 34.62
CA ILE A 49 14.13 32.57 34.98
C ILE A 49 14.09 33.61 36.09
N ALA A 50 14.85 33.42 37.16
CA ALA A 50 14.89 34.41 38.23
C ALA A 50 15.51 35.73 37.72
N ALA A 51 14.91 36.86 38.06
CA ALA A 51 15.40 38.18 37.64
C ALA A 51 16.85 38.47 38.08
N ARG A 52 17.31 37.84 39.17
CA ARG A 52 18.71 37.92 39.64
C ARG A 52 19.73 37.22 38.74
N ASP A 53 19.28 36.28 37.90
CA ASP A 53 20.13 35.45 37.04
C ASP A 53 20.31 36.06 35.63
N ILE A 54 19.69 37.21 35.38
CA ILE A 54 19.80 37.96 34.12
C ILE A 54 20.07 39.44 34.37
N GLU A 55 20.66 40.11 33.39
CA GLU A 55 20.83 41.56 33.38
C GLU A 55 19.64 42.22 32.66
N ILE A 56 19.16 43.36 33.19
CA ILE A 56 17.99 44.06 32.64
C ILE A 56 18.45 45.29 31.84
N PHE A 57 18.24 45.26 30.54
CA PHE A 57 18.65 46.30 29.60
C PHE A 57 17.49 47.18 29.14
N SER A 58 16.26 46.69 29.17
CA SER A 58 15.04 47.45 28.79
C SER A 58 14.78 48.67 29.69
N GLY A 59 15.38 48.72 30.89
CA GLY A 59 15.13 49.72 31.91
C GLY A 59 13.87 49.45 32.75
N GLU A 60 13.19 48.32 32.51
CA GLU A 60 12.12 47.84 33.38
C GLU A 60 12.66 47.46 34.76
N LYS A 61 11.82 47.57 35.79
CA LYS A 61 12.23 47.29 37.17
C LYS A 61 11.57 46.01 37.64
N TYR A 62 12.40 45.01 37.90
CA TYR A 62 12.03 43.73 38.49
C TYR A 62 12.66 43.61 39.87
N ASN A 63 11.96 43.00 40.83
CA ASN A 63 12.60 42.61 42.08
C ASN A 63 13.48 41.39 41.83
N GLN A 64 14.59 41.24 42.55
CA GLN A 64 15.50 40.10 42.38
C GLN A 64 14.85 38.74 42.66
N SER A 65 13.75 38.72 43.41
CA SER A 65 12.95 37.53 43.71
C SER A 65 11.93 37.18 42.62
N ASP A 66 11.72 38.05 41.64
CA ASP A 66 10.71 37.83 40.60
C ASP A 66 11.16 36.72 39.64
N MET A 67 10.22 35.85 39.26
CA MET A 67 10.41 34.82 38.25
C MET A 67 9.87 35.34 36.93
N LEU A 68 10.76 35.54 35.96
CA LEU A 68 10.47 36.10 34.65
C LEU A 68 10.13 34.99 33.66
N GLU A 69 9.12 35.23 32.83
CA GLU A 69 8.80 34.34 31.72
C GLU A 69 9.95 34.28 30.70
N TRP A 70 10.05 33.15 29.98
CA TRP A 70 11.08 32.94 28.96
C TRP A 70 11.16 34.09 27.96
N GLU A 71 10.02 34.58 27.46
CA GLU A 71 9.96 35.68 26.49
C GLU A 71 10.53 36.98 27.07
N THR A 72 10.29 37.26 28.35
CA THR A 72 10.82 38.43 29.04
C THR A 72 12.34 38.33 29.18
N ALA A 73 12.86 37.19 29.63
CA ALA A 73 14.30 36.97 29.70
C ALA A 73 14.95 37.00 28.30
N ARG A 74 14.27 36.47 27.28
CA ARG A 74 14.75 36.48 25.89
C ARG A 74 14.80 37.88 25.29
N ARG A 75 13.83 38.73 25.62
CA ARG A 75 13.81 40.14 25.23
C ARG A 75 15.06 40.87 25.71
N GLU A 76 15.45 40.69 26.97
CA GLU A 76 16.66 41.30 27.51
C GLU A 76 17.91 40.80 26.79
N GLU A 77 18.00 39.50 26.53
CA GLU A 77 19.10 38.92 25.75
C GLU A 77 19.15 39.50 24.32
N TYR A 78 17.98 39.73 23.71
CA TYR A 78 17.87 40.31 22.37
C TYR A 78 18.30 41.78 22.34
N ILE A 79 17.94 42.55 23.36
CA ILE A 79 18.37 43.96 23.49
C ILE A 79 19.89 44.03 23.54
N MET A 80 20.55 43.16 24.31
CA MET A 80 22.01 43.12 24.34
C MET A 80 22.62 42.66 23.00
N GLN A 81 21.99 41.70 22.33
CA GLN A 81 22.43 41.21 21.02
C GLN A 81 22.35 42.25 19.90
N THR A 82 21.39 43.18 19.98
CA THR A 82 21.03 44.04 18.84
C THR A 82 21.09 45.54 19.12
N GLY A 83 21.10 45.95 20.40
CA GLY A 83 21.00 47.34 20.84
C GLY A 83 19.60 47.95 20.69
N VAL A 84 18.60 47.17 20.29
CA VAL A 84 17.22 47.64 20.11
C VAL A 84 16.23 46.76 20.86
N ASP A 85 15.14 47.36 21.33
CA ASP A 85 14.05 46.66 21.99
C ASP A 85 12.89 46.43 21.00
N PRO A 86 12.65 45.18 20.55
CA PRO A 86 11.61 44.92 19.58
C PRO A 86 10.20 44.93 20.20
N TRP A 87 10.07 44.96 21.53
CA TRP A 87 8.79 45.16 22.22
C TRP A 87 8.45 46.63 22.42
N SER A 88 9.38 47.56 22.15
CA SER A 88 9.15 49.00 22.22
C SER A 88 9.30 49.63 20.85
N LEU A 89 8.18 49.97 20.20
CA LEU A 89 8.18 50.51 18.84
C LEU A 89 8.14 52.06 18.82
N ASP A 90 8.82 52.65 17.83
CA ASP A 90 8.74 54.07 17.50
C ASP A 90 7.44 54.41 16.75
N GLN A 91 7.25 55.70 16.41
CA GLN A 91 6.05 56.17 15.72
C GLN A 91 5.88 55.56 14.30
N ASN A 92 6.93 54.98 13.73
CA ASN A 92 6.94 54.33 12.43
C ASN A 92 6.84 52.81 12.53
N GLY A 93 6.69 52.26 13.74
CA GLY A 93 6.62 50.81 13.98
C GLY A 93 7.97 50.11 13.99
N ASN A 94 9.09 50.83 14.07
CA ASN A 94 10.42 50.23 14.17
C ASN A 94 10.83 50.01 15.64
N PRO A 95 11.58 48.95 15.97
CA PRO A 95 12.18 48.76 17.29
C PRO A 95 13.00 49.98 17.75
N LYS A 96 12.77 50.45 18.98
CA LYS A 96 13.51 51.57 19.57
C LYS A 96 14.92 51.16 19.95
N VAL A 97 15.89 52.05 19.69
CA VAL A 97 17.26 51.91 20.20
C VAL A 97 17.27 52.15 21.70
N VAL A 98 17.91 51.24 22.44
CA VAL A 98 18.09 51.38 23.90
C VAL A 98 19.36 52.19 24.16
N PRO A 99 19.26 53.41 24.76
CA PRO A 99 20.43 54.26 24.95
C PRO A 99 21.48 53.60 25.86
N GLY A 100 22.75 53.67 25.44
CA GLY A 100 23.89 53.18 26.24
C GLY A 100 24.24 51.70 26.05
N ILE A 101 23.48 50.95 25.25
CA ILE A 101 23.78 49.55 24.95
C ILE A 101 24.62 49.43 23.68
N ALA A 102 25.79 48.80 23.80
CA ALA A 102 26.62 48.40 22.67
C ALA A 102 26.25 46.98 22.26
N ALA A 103 25.71 46.81 21.05
CA ALA A 103 25.24 45.52 20.56
C ALA A 103 26.38 44.47 20.54
N ASP A 104 26.16 43.34 21.20
CA ASP A 104 27.03 42.17 21.17
C ASP A 104 26.29 40.95 20.61
N PRO A 105 26.41 40.66 19.29
CA PRO A 105 25.74 39.53 18.66
C PRO A 105 26.10 38.15 19.24
N ALA A 106 27.17 38.03 20.03
CA ALA A 106 27.59 36.78 20.65
C ALA A 106 27.05 36.62 22.09
N PHE A 107 26.38 37.63 22.63
CA PHE A 107 25.83 37.61 23.99
C PHE A 107 24.72 36.58 24.15
N PHE A 108 24.73 35.86 25.27
CA PHE A 108 23.63 35.01 25.71
C PHE A 108 23.62 34.94 27.24
N PHE A 109 22.44 34.74 27.84
CA PHE A 109 22.35 34.42 29.25
C PHE A 109 22.64 32.95 29.48
N GLU A 110 23.50 32.64 30.45
CA GLU A 110 23.88 31.26 30.77
C GLU A 110 22.66 30.42 31.17
N ALA A 111 21.74 30.98 31.96
CA ALA A 111 20.51 30.31 32.38
C ALA A 111 19.63 29.88 31.19
N LEU A 112 19.41 30.78 30.21
CA LEU A 112 18.67 30.45 28.99
C LEU A 112 19.44 29.43 28.14
N ASN A 113 20.74 29.64 27.95
CA ASN A 113 21.56 28.81 27.08
C ASN A 113 21.73 27.37 27.61
N ASN A 114 21.75 27.18 28.93
CA ASN A 114 21.77 25.85 29.53
C ASN A 114 20.51 25.05 29.19
N PHE A 115 19.34 25.67 29.32
CA PHE A 115 18.07 25.05 28.91
C PHE A 115 18.02 24.77 27.40
N ARG A 116 18.44 25.74 26.56
CA ARG A 116 18.50 25.54 25.09
C ARG A 116 19.35 24.34 24.71
N ARG A 117 20.55 24.22 25.30
CA ARG A 117 21.47 23.11 25.01
C ARG A 117 20.86 21.77 25.37
N GLN A 118 20.30 21.66 26.56
CA GLN A 118 19.62 20.44 27.00
C GLN A 118 18.52 20.02 26.02
N GLU A 119 17.63 20.95 25.64
CA GLU A 119 16.52 20.64 24.72
C GLU A 119 16.99 20.31 23.29
N LEU A 120 18.03 21.00 22.81
CA LEU A 120 18.65 20.72 21.51
C LEU A 120 19.32 19.35 21.49
N ASP A 121 19.96 18.94 22.59
CA ASP A 121 20.57 17.61 22.73
C ASP A 121 19.49 16.51 22.71
N CYS A 122 18.38 16.69 23.44
CA CYS A 122 17.25 15.77 23.40
C CYS A 122 16.61 15.65 22.00
N CYS A 123 16.67 16.72 21.20
CA CYS A 123 16.14 16.77 19.84
C CYS A 123 17.19 16.43 18.75
N ASN A 124 18.43 16.09 19.11
CA ASN A 124 19.50 15.90 18.14
C ASN A 124 19.39 14.57 17.39
N ILE A 125 18.87 14.63 16.17
CA ILE A 125 18.65 13.46 15.29
C ILE A 125 19.95 12.80 14.78
N TRP A 126 21.10 13.47 14.94
CA TRP A 126 22.41 12.97 14.51
C TRP A 126 23.23 12.38 15.66
N ASP A 127 22.72 12.45 16.89
CA ASP A 127 23.28 11.71 18.02
C ASP A 127 22.67 10.31 18.09
N PHE A 128 23.41 9.35 17.56
CA PHE A 128 23.03 7.93 17.58
C PHE A 128 23.55 7.19 18.82
N SER A 129 24.17 7.90 19.77
CA SER A 129 24.61 7.32 21.04
C SER A 129 23.47 7.25 22.06
N GLU A 130 23.74 6.63 23.21
CA GLU A 130 22.85 6.60 24.36
C GLU A 130 22.51 8.00 24.94
N LYS A 131 23.22 9.04 24.49
CA LYS A 131 22.97 10.44 24.88
C LYS A 131 21.95 11.14 23.98
N GLY A 132 21.62 10.57 22.82
CA GLY A 132 20.58 11.09 21.94
C GLY A 132 19.18 10.70 22.42
N GLY A 133 18.23 11.63 22.30
CA GLY A 133 16.84 11.42 22.72
C GLY A 133 16.61 11.73 24.19
N HIS A 134 15.62 11.09 24.81
CA HIS A 134 15.22 11.43 26.18
C HIS A 134 14.64 10.24 26.93
N TRP A 135 14.97 10.08 28.21
CA TRP A 135 14.47 8.98 29.05
C TRP A 135 13.42 9.47 30.04
N VAL A 136 12.29 8.75 30.07
CA VAL A 136 11.17 9.01 30.99
C VAL A 136 10.72 7.72 31.66
N MET A 137 10.35 7.81 32.93
CA MET A 137 9.76 6.72 33.67
C MET A 137 8.24 6.71 33.43
N ILE A 138 7.72 5.61 32.89
CA ILE A 138 6.29 5.41 32.67
C ILE A 138 5.88 4.15 33.41
N LYS A 139 5.06 4.30 34.45
CA LYS A 139 4.52 3.18 35.23
C LYS A 139 5.57 2.13 35.63
N GLY A 140 6.69 2.61 36.20
CA GLY A 140 7.80 1.79 36.67
C GLY A 140 8.79 1.35 35.58
N GLU A 141 8.51 1.62 34.30
CA GLU A 141 9.36 1.24 33.18
C GLU A 141 10.14 2.44 32.62
N PRO A 142 11.47 2.34 32.45
CA PRO A 142 12.24 3.36 31.76
C PRO A 142 11.98 3.27 30.26
N ILE A 143 11.42 4.32 29.68
CA ILE A 143 11.10 4.44 28.26
C ILE A 143 12.01 5.49 27.63
N TRP A 144 12.67 5.11 26.54
CA TRP A 144 13.44 6.03 25.72
C TRP A 144 12.59 6.64 24.62
N LEU A 145 12.49 7.96 24.54
CA LEU A 145 11.95 8.67 23.41
C LEU A 145 13.09 8.97 22.44
N THR A 146 12.97 8.54 21.19
CA THR A 146 13.92 8.94 20.14
C THR A 146 13.93 10.48 20.00
N PRO A 147 14.99 11.08 19.43
CA PRO A 147 15.00 12.51 19.15
C PRO A 147 13.78 13.00 18.35
N PHE A 148 13.28 12.17 17.43
CA PHE A 148 12.06 12.45 16.68
C PHE A 148 10.80 12.40 17.56
N HIS A 149 10.71 11.40 18.45
CA HIS A 149 9.55 11.25 19.31
C HIS A 149 9.49 12.33 20.40
N TYR A 150 10.62 12.64 21.02
CA TYR A 150 10.73 13.71 22.00
C TYR A 150 10.33 15.05 21.39
N PHE A 151 10.90 15.41 20.23
CA PHE A 151 10.52 16.63 19.52
C PHE A 151 9.01 16.66 19.18
N TYR A 152 8.45 15.55 18.73
CA TYR A 152 7.03 15.44 18.42
C TYR A 152 6.14 15.71 19.65
N CYS A 153 6.36 14.99 20.76
CA CYS A 153 5.57 15.15 21.98
C CYS A 153 5.80 16.49 22.67
N ASN A 154 7.04 16.98 22.67
CA ASN A 154 7.41 18.15 23.46
C ASN A 154 7.14 19.48 22.75
N TRP A 155 7.45 19.55 21.46
CA TRP A 155 7.53 20.81 20.73
C TRP A 155 6.59 20.89 19.52
N TRP A 156 6.04 19.78 19.02
CA TRP A 156 5.22 19.79 17.81
C TRP A 156 3.72 19.85 18.09
N ARG A 157 3.15 21.06 18.06
CA ARG A 157 1.73 21.30 18.35
C ARG A 157 0.81 20.75 17.25
N LEU A 158 -0.22 20.00 17.64
CA LEU A 158 -1.28 19.51 16.75
C LEU A 158 -2.49 20.47 16.74
N ASP A 159 -3.45 20.22 15.85
CA ASP A 159 -4.75 20.93 15.84
C ASP A 159 -5.50 20.79 17.18
N THR A 160 -5.20 19.75 17.96
CA THR A 160 -5.85 19.41 19.24
C THR A 160 -5.00 19.73 20.47
N GLY A 161 -3.89 20.46 20.30
CA GLY A 161 -2.89 20.68 21.35
C GLY A 161 -1.63 19.82 21.18
N TYR A 162 -0.81 19.72 22.21
CA TYR A 162 0.40 18.88 22.16
C TYR A 162 0.05 17.39 22.24
N PRO A 163 0.79 16.51 21.56
CA PRO A 163 0.56 15.08 21.67
C PRO A 163 0.97 14.58 23.05
N GLU A 164 0.14 13.73 23.64
CA GLU A 164 0.56 12.89 24.76
C GLU A 164 1.41 11.73 24.25
N TRP A 165 2.21 11.15 25.15
CA TRP A 165 2.96 9.94 24.83
C TRP A 165 2.00 8.77 24.60
N ARG A 166 2.25 8.01 23.53
CA ARG A 166 1.55 6.76 23.24
C ARG A 166 2.56 5.69 22.89
N TRP A 167 2.32 4.47 23.38
CA TRP A 167 3.21 3.35 23.07
C TRP A 167 3.27 3.05 21.57
N THR A 168 2.13 3.13 20.87
CA THR A 168 2.08 2.91 19.41
C THR A 168 2.87 3.95 18.63
N ASP A 169 2.90 5.20 19.08
CA ASP A 169 3.73 6.24 18.47
C ASP A 169 5.21 6.01 18.78
N SER A 170 5.56 5.56 19.98
CA SER A 170 6.93 5.13 20.30
C SER A 170 7.43 4.05 19.34
N GLN A 171 6.60 3.03 19.09
CA GLN A 171 6.93 1.97 18.13
C GLN A 171 7.12 2.51 16.71
N ARG A 172 6.29 3.45 16.25
CA ARG A 172 6.46 4.13 14.95
C ARG A 172 7.76 4.92 14.88
N PHE A 173 8.08 5.69 15.91
CA PHE A 173 9.30 6.50 15.94
C PHE A 173 10.56 5.64 16.10
N TYR A 174 10.51 4.52 16.81
CA TYR A 174 11.60 3.54 16.82
C TYR A 174 11.84 2.97 15.42
N TYR A 175 10.75 2.59 14.74
CA TYR A 175 10.81 2.09 13.38
C TYR A 175 11.41 3.12 12.42
N TRP A 176 10.96 4.37 12.52
CA TRP A 176 11.50 5.48 11.75
C TRP A 176 12.99 5.74 12.06
N GLN A 177 13.39 5.79 13.33
CA GLN A 177 14.77 5.99 13.73
C GLN A 177 15.68 4.89 13.15
N GLY A 178 15.26 3.63 13.21
CA GLY A 178 15.97 2.52 12.56
C GLY A 178 16.12 2.74 11.05
N ILE A 179 15.05 3.14 10.37
CA ILE A 179 15.08 3.43 8.93
C ILE A 179 15.97 4.63 8.61
N PHE A 180 15.94 5.68 9.43
CA PHE A 180 16.73 6.89 9.27
C PHE A 180 18.22 6.56 9.33
N GLU A 181 18.64 5.78 10.33
CA GLU A 181 20.02 5.33 10.53
C GLU A 181 20.51 4.33 9.47
N HIS A 182 19.63 3.51 8.90
CA HIS A 182 20.06 2.46 7.98
C HIS A 182 20.61 3.04 6.67
N GLU A 183 21.75 2.52 6.23
CA GLU A 183 22.39 3.00 4.98
C GLU A 183 21.65 2.59 3.71
N ARG A 184 20.82 1.54 3.75
CA ARG A 184 20.21 0.94 2.55
C ARG A 184 18.67 0.92 2.52
N ILE A 185 18.03 1.18 3.67
CA ILE A 185 16.57 1.26 3.72
C ILE A 185 16.22 2.73 3.52
N LEU A 186 15.46 3.01 2.46
CA LEU A 186 15.26 4.39 2.03
C LEU A 186 14.06 5.06 2.68
N GLY A 187 13.20 4.30 3.36
CA GLY A 187 11.99 4.88 3.91
C GLY A 187 10.97 3.85 4.37
N MET A 188 9.77 4.35 4.68
CA MET A 188 8.63 3.52 5.04
C MET A 188 7.33 3.90 4.34
N THR A 189 6.43 2.93 4.33
CA THR A 189 5.03 3.09 3.96
C THR A 189 4.16 2.78 5.19
N GLU A 190 3.56 3.81 5.77
CA GLU A 190 2.67 3.73 6.93
C GLU A 190 1.20 3.73 6.46
N VAL A 191 0.47 2.68 6.84
CA VAL A 191 -0.98 2.62 6.70
C VAL A 191 -1.60 2.63 8.09
N SER A 192 -2.55 3.53 8.33
CA SER A 192 -3.26 3.59 9.61
C SER A 192 -4.70 4.06 9.47
N LYS A 193 -5.48 3.91 10.55
CA LYS A 193 -6.86 4.41 10.63
C LYS A 193 -6.93 5.93 10.39
N ARG A 194 -8.13 6.43 10.06
CA ARG A 194 -8.35 7.87 9.97
C ARG A 194 -8.11 8.55 11.32
N SER A 195 -7.60 9.78 11.27
CA SER A 195 -7.33 10.61 12.46
C SER A 195 -6.31 10.03 13.44
N ASP A 196 -5.40 9.18 12.98
CA ASP A 196 -4.31 8.60 13.78
C ASP A 196 -3.10 9.53 13.96
N GLY A 197 -3.07 10.71 13.34
CA GLY A 197 -1.99 11.70 13.51
C GLY A 197 -0.78 11.54 12.57
N LYS A 198 -0.79 10.56 11.67
CA LYS A 198 0.32 10.23 10.75
C LYS A 198 0.91 11.42 9.97
N SER A 199 0.07 12.33 9.47
CA SER A 199 0.53 13.46 8.67
C SER A 199 1.24 14.51 9.54
N PHE A 200 0.88 14.64 10.83
CA PHE A 200 1.64 15.46 11.78
C PHE A 200 2.98 14.83 12.15
N ARG A 201 3.04 13.50 12.37
CA ARG A 201 4.31 12.80 12.61
C ARG A 201 5.26 12.92 11.42
N ALA A 202 4.78 12.70 10.20
CA ALA A 202 5.58 12.88 8.99
C ALA A 202 6.06 14.34 8.84
N GLY A 203 5.19 15.31 9.15
CA GLY A 203 5.53 16.74 9.15
C GLY A 203 6.61 17.11 10.16
N SER A 204 6.51 16.62 11.41
CA SER A 204 7.49 16.88 12.47
C SER A 204 8.86 16.32 12.11
N VAL A 205 8.89 15.09 11.59
CA VAL A 205 10.09 14.41 11.10
C VAL A 205 10.74 15.21 9.97
N ALA A 206 9.99 15.59 8.94
CA ALA A 206 10.55 16.33 7.82
C ALA A 206 11.06 17.72 8.23
N TYR A 207 10.33 18.41 9.11
CA TYR A 207 10.79 19.68 9.68
C TYR A 207 12.11 19.50 10.43
N GLN A 208 12.17 18.55 11.37
CA GLN A 208 13.34 18.35 12.22
C GLN A 208 14.57 17.97 11.40
N VAL A 209 14.45 17.07 10.42
CA VAL A 209 15.57 16.75 9.50
C VAL A 209 16.05 18.00 8.75
N THR A 210 15.12 18.82 8.27
CA THR A 210 15.46 20.05 7.52
C THR A 210 16.11 21.11 8.41
N ALA A 211 15.67 21.22 9.67
CA ALA A 211 16.14 22.19 10.65
C ALA A 211 17.45 21.77 11.34
N TYR A 212 17.83 20.48 11.30
CA TYR A 212 19.07 19.97 11.91
C TYR A 212 20.17 19.65 10.89
N THR A 213 19.92 19.87 9.60
CA THR A 213 20.84 19.47 8.53
C THR A 213 21.17 20.65 7.62
N LYS A 214 22.47 20.88 7.35
CA LYS A 214 22.92 21.92 6.41
C LYS A 214 22.73 21.49 4.96
N ASN A 215 22.36 22.43 4.09
CA ASN A 215 22.09 22.23 2.66
C ASN A 215 21.09 21.08 2.41
N CYS A 216 20.05 21.01 3.24
CA CYS A 216 19.04 19.95 3.20
C CYS A 216 17.84 20.36 2.35
N GLN A 217 17.38 19.46 1.48
CA GLN A 217 16.14 19.59 0.73
C GLN A 217 15.18 18.50 1.17
N SER A 218 14.05 18.90 1.71
CA SER A 218 12.88 18.05 1.98
C SER A 218 11.75 18.43 1.03
N GLY A 219 10.80 17.52 0.83
CA GLY A 219 9.72 17.69 -0.13
C GLY A 219 8.42 17.01 0.28
N ILE A 220 7.33 17.37 -0.38
CA ILE A 220 5.99 16.80 -0.16
C ILE A 220 5.32 16.56 -1.51
N GLN A 221 4.74 15.36 -1.66
CA GLN A 221 3.72 15.04 -2.65
C GLN A 221 2.49 14.48 -1.94
N SER A 222 1.31 14.66 -2.54
CA SER A 222 0.06 14.06 -2.06
C SER A 222 -0.78 13.50 -3.22
N LYS A 223 -2.01 13.11 -2.95
CA LYS A 223 -2.98 12.63 -3.96
C LYS A 223 -3.37 13.72 -4.97
N THR A 224 -3.31 14.98 -4.57
CA THR A 224 -3.47 16.17 -5.43
C THR A 224 -2.52 17.28 -4.98
N ASP A 225 -2.33 18.28 -5.84
CA ASP A 225 -1.50 19.46 -5.55
C ASP A 225 -2.04 20.26 -4.36
N ASP A 226 -3.38 20.44 -4.28
CA ASP A 226 -4.04 21.15 -3.19
C ASP A 226 -3.88 20.41 -1.85
N ASP A 227 -3.95 19.08 -1.86
CA ASP A 227 -3.73 18.27 -0.66
C ASP A 227 -2.29 18.37 -0.16
N ALA A 228 -1.30 18.47 -1.07
CA ALA A 228 0.10 18.69 -0.71
C ALA A 228 0.29 20.06 -0.04
N GLU A 229 -0.35 21.11 -0.57
CA GLU A 229 -0.36 22.44 0.04
C GLU A 229 -1.03 22.44 1.42
N ILE A 230 -2.16 21.75 1.58
CA ILE A 230 -2.87 21.62 2.86
C ILE A 230 -2.00 20.90 3.88
N MET A 231 -1.35 19.81 3.47
CA MET A 231 -0.42 19.05 4.32
C MET A 231 0.69 19.98 4.82
N TYR A 232 1.36 20.69 3.92
CA TYR A 232 2.40 21.64 4.27
C TYR A 232 1.91 22.73 5.24
N LYS A 233 0.83 23.45 4.88
CA LYS A 233 0.33 24.57 5.69
C LYS A 233 -0.09 24.11 7.08
N LYS A 234 -0.95 23.09 7.17
CA LYS A 234 -1.55 22.68 8.45
C LYS A 234 -0.63 21.84 9.31
N LYS A 235 0.24 21.02 8.70
CA LYS A 235 1.01 20.00 9.43
C LYS A 235 2.48 20.38 9.62
N ILE A 236 2.93 21.48 9.00
CA ILE A 236 4.29 21.99 9.12
C ILE A 236 4.32 23.49 9.41
N ALA A 237 3.66 24.32 8.58
CA ALA A 237 3.74 25.77 8.73
C ALA A 237 3.04 26.30 9.99
N GLU A 238 1.89 25.75 10.39
CA GLU A 238 1.24 26.13 11.65
C GLU A 238 2.05 25.67 12.88
N PRO A 239 2.43 24.38 13.04
CA PRO A 239 3.23 23.95 14.20
C PRO A 239 4.56 24.70 14.35
N TYR A 240 5.19 25.08 13.23
CA TYR A 240 6.41 25.87 13.23
C TYR A 240 6.28 27.22 13.94
N LYS A 241 5.10 27.86 13.87
CA LYS A 241 4.88 29.17 14.51
C LYS A 241 4.82 29.07 16.03
N ASP A 242 4.50 27.90 16.57
CA ASP A 242 4.44 27.63 18.00
C ASP A 242 5.80 27.17 18.59
N LEU A 243 6.84 27.03 17.76
CA LEU A 243 8.15 26.58 18.23
C LEU A 243 8.88 27.68 19.00
N PRO A 244 9.61 27.31 20.08
CA PRO A 244 10.59 28.18 20.71
C PRO A 244 11.63 28.71 19.72
N ASP A 245 12.14 29.91 19.99
CA ASP A 245 13.10 30.61 19.15
C ASP A 245 14.38 29.81 18.86
N PHE A 246 14.85 29.04 19.84
CA PHE A 246 16.07 28.23 19.70
C PHE A 246 15.90 26.99 18.82
N LEU A 247 14.66 26.55 18.54
CA LEU A 247 14.36 25.46 17.61
C LEU A 247 14.10 25.97 16.18
N ILE A 248 14.08 27.28 15.98
CA ILE A 248 13.87 27.93 14.68
C ILE A 248 15.23 28.38 14.13
N PRO A 249 15.75 27.73 13.06
CA PRO A 249 16.99 28.17 12.45
C PRO A 249 16.85 29.57 11.81
N ILE A 250 18.00 30.18 11.50
CA ILE A 250 18.05 31.39 10.66
C ILE A 250 17.27 31.11 9.37
N ASN A 251 16.27 31.95 9.11
CA ASN A 251 15.34 31.77 8.00
C ASN A 251 15.00 33.09 7.32
N ALA A 252 14.54 33.00 6.08
CA ALA A 252 14.06 34.10 5.26
C ALA A 252 12.55 34.03 5.05
N ASN A 253 11.84 33.34 5.94
CA ASN A 253 10.42 33.08 5.81
C ASN A 253 9.59 34.36 6.07
N PRO A 254 8.51 34.60 5.32
CA PRO A 254 7.51 35.57 5.73
C PRO A 254 6.76 35.06 6.98
N SER A 255 6.03 35.94 7.65
CA SER A 255 5.23 35.60 8.84
C SER A 255 4.29 34.42 8.63
N ASN A 256 3.86 34.19 7.39
CA ASN A 256 3.14 32.99 6.99
C ASN A 256 3.80 32.38 5.75
N PRO A 257 4.65 31.35 5.87
CA PRO A 257 5.34 30.77 4.73
C PRO A 257 4.37 29.92 3.91
N ILE A 258 3.88 30.45 2.78
CA ILE A 258 2.83 29.82 1.95
C ILE A 258 3.39 28.76 1.00
N SER A 259 4.54 29.02 0.38
CA SER A 259 5.08 28.21 -0.73
C SER A 259 6.19 27.23 -0.32
N GLY A 260 6.46 27.10 0.97
CA GLY A 260 7.57 26.33 1.53
C GLY A 260 8.35 27.09 2.59
N MET A 261 9.21 26.36 3.30
CA MET A 261 10.15 26.91 4.30
C MET A 261 11.55 27.03 3.73
N ASN A 262 12.21 28.13 4.06
CA ASN A 262 13.54 28.48 3.59
C ASN A 262 14.42 28.93 4.77
N PHE A 263 15.37 28.08 5.15
CA PHE A 263 16.35 28.32 6.22
C PHE A 263 17.64 28.98 5.68
N HIS A 264 17.47 29.97 4.79
CA HIS A 264 18.57 30.83 4.34
C HIS A 264 18.55 32.15 5.11
N ALA A 265 19.67 32.87 5.08
CA ALA A 265 19.73 34.20 5.66
C ALA A 265 18.84 35.19 4.86
N PRO A 266 18.07 36.06 5.51
CA PRO A 266 17.29 37.10 4.85
C PRO A 266 18.13 37.96 3.90
N ALA A 267 17.58 38.30 2.73
CA ALA A 267 18.24 39.19 1.79
C ALA A 267 18.24 40.64 2.31
N ARG A 268 19.42 41.29 2.36
CA ARG A 268 19.53 42.75 2.59
C ARG A 268 19.76 43.46 1.25
N ARG A 269 18.99 44.52 0.97
CA ARG A 269 19.22 45.45 -0.15
C ARG A 269 20.02 46.67 0.34
N GLY A 270 21.18 46.95 -0.27
CA GLY A 270 21.98 48.16 -0.01
C GLY A 270 23.51 47.96 0.00
N LYS A 271 24.30 49.05 -0.06
CA LYS A 271 25.78 49.05 -0.14
C LYS A 271 26.52 48.72 1.17
N HIS A 272 25.81 48.38 2.25
CA HIS A 272 26.41 48.02 3.54
C HIS A 272 25.84 46.69 4.05
N ALA A 273 26.24 45.57 3.43
CA ALA A 273 26.15 44.29 4.11
C ALA A 273 27.11 44.33 5.31
N SER A 274 26.58 44.59 6.51
CA SER A 274 27.34 44.62 7.75
C SER A 274 28.08 43.29 7.96
N GLY A 275 29.15 43.28 8.76
CA GLY A 275 29.86 42.05 9.12
C GLY A 275 28.93 40.95 9.64
N VAL A 276 27.92 41.35 10.42
CA VAL A 276 26.85 40.48 10.97
C VAL A 276 26.06 39.75 9.88
N HIS A 277 25.68 40.43 8.79
CA HIS A 277 24.93 39.79 7.70
C HIS A 277 25.77 38.72 6.98
N ARG A 278 27.07 38.97 6.80
CA ARG A 278 28.00 37.96 6.26
C ARG A 278 28.18 36.76 7.19
N VAL A 279 28.16 36.98 8.50
CA VAL A 279 28.18 35.87 9.48
C VAL A 279 26.89 35.07 9.40
N MET A 280 25.72 35.71 9.39
CA MET A 280 24.42 35.05 9.22
C MET A 280 24.35 34.21 7.93
N GLN A 281 24.86 34.72 6.80
CA GLN A 281 24.92 33.95 5.55
C GLN A 281 25.85 32.72 5.61
N ARG A 282 26.87 32.75 6.47
CA ARG A 282 27.79 31.63 6.68
C ARG A 282 27.25 30.60 7.67
N THR A 283 26.47 31.04 8.66
CA THR A 283 25.91 30.18 9.70
C THR A 283 24.55 29.58 9.36
N ALA A 284 23.77 30.21 8.47
CA ALA A 284 22.48 29.69 8.03
C ALA A 284 22.59 28.28 7.42
N LEU A 285 21.55 27.47 7.62
CA LEU A 285 21.53 26.07 7.19
C LEU A 285 21.50 25.92 5.67
N ARG A 286 20.88 26.88 4.96
CA ARG A 286 20.63 26.83 3.50
C ARG A 286 19.77 25.65 3.09
N SER A 287 18.82 25.32 3.94
CA SER A 287 17.92 24.17 3.77
C SER A 287 16.53 24.64 3.37
N ASN A 288 15.79 23.81 2.61
CA ASN A 288 14.42 24.10 2.21
C ASN A 288 13.50 22.90 2.42
N LEU A 289 12.23 23.20 2.64
CA LEU A 289 11.14 22.23 2.64
C LEU A 289 10.04 22.78 1.73
N ASP A 290 9.78 22.09 0.61
CA ASP A 290 8.79 22.47 -0.38
C ASP A 290 7.68 21.41 -0.54
N TYR A 291 6.68 21.74 -1.35
CA TYR A 291 5.70 20.79 -1.87
C TYR A 291 5.61 20.93 -3.39
N ARG A 292 5.37 19.83 -4.09
CA ARG A 292 5.24 19.81 -5.56
C ARG A 292 4.03 19.04 -6.01
N SER A 293 3.78 19.08 -7.31
CA SER A 293 2.63 18.42 -7.94
C SER A 293 2.58 16.91 -7.66
N SER A 294 1.38 16.35 -7.70
CA SER A 294 1.14 14.92 -7.54
C SER A 294 1.62 14.08 -8.73
N VAL A 295 2.06 14.64 -9.85
CA VAL A 295 2.56 13.83 -10.98
C VAL A 295 3.79 12.97 -10.61
N GLU A 296 3.98 11.84 -11.29
CA GLU A 296 5.04 10.86 -10.99
C GLU A 296 6.44 11.48 -10.98
N ASN A 297 6.71 12.40 -11.91
CA ASN A 297 8.04 12.94 -12.18
C ASN A 297 8.29 14.31 -11.52
N ALA A 298 7.45 14.75 -10.57
CA ALA A 298 7.53 16.13 -10.04
C ALA A 298 8.88 16.45 -9.34
N TYR A 299 9.53 15.44 -8.77
CA TYR A 299 10.83 15.55 -8.14
C TYR A 299 11.99 15.01 -8.99
N ASP A 300 11.73 14.60 -10.24
CA ASP A 300 12.77 14.10 -11.13
C ASP A 300 13.91 15.13 -11.28
N GLY A 301 15.15 14.65 -11.29
CA GLY A 301 16.37 15.46 -11.29
C GLY A 301 16.69 16.19 -9.98
N THR A 302 15.82 16.14 -8.96
CA THR A 302 16.07 16.77 -7.66
C THR A 302 16.69 15.76 -6.69
N THR A 303 17.82 16.09 -6.07
CA THR A 303 18.35 15.31 -4.94
C THR A 303 17.62 15.71 -3.68
N ILE A 304 16.97 14.74 -3.03
CA ILE A 304 16.30 14.91 -1.75
C ILE A 304 17.18 14.27 -0.68
N ASN A 305 17.93 15.10 0.03
CA ASN A 305 18.80 14.69 1.14
C ASN A 305 18.18 14.92 2.53
N GLY A 306 16.92 15.34 2.58
CA GLY A 306 16.09 15.37 3.77
C GLY A 306 15.03 14.27 3.74
N VAL A 307 13.77 14.63 3.97
CA VAL A 307 12.63 13.72 3.94
C VAL A 307 11.67 14.10 2.83
N LEU A 308 11.32 13.13 1.97
CA LEU A 308 10.22 13.24 1.03
C LEU A 308 8.96 12.63 1.63
N ILE A 309 7.97 13.46 1.93
CA ILE A 309 6.66 13.01 2.37
C ILE A 309 5.81 12.65 1.16
N ARG A 310 5.15 11.50 1.22
CA ARG A 310 4.14 11.07 0.24
C ARG A 310 2.83 10.81 0.97
N ASP A 311 1.99 11.83 1.06
CA ASP A 311 0.73 11.81 1.81
C ASP A 311 -0.44 11.25 0.98
N GLU A 312 -1.34 10.52 1.62
CA GLU A 312 -2.49 9.86 0.99
C GLU A 312 -2.15 9.04 -0.28
N GLU A 313 -0.99 8.39 -0.32
CA GLU A 313 -0.45 7.72 -1.51
C GLU A 313 -1.44 6.71 -2.11
N GLY A 314 -2.13 5.94 -1.26
CA GLY A 314 -3.12 4.93 -1.68
C GLY A 314 -4.41 5.49 -2.29
N LYS A 315 -4.60 6.81 -2.29
CA LYS A 315 -5.80 7.48 -2.82
C LYS A 315 -5.57 8.18 -4.17
N CYS A 316 -4.36 8.17 -4.69
CA CYS A 316 -4.05 8.75 -6.00
C CYS A 316 -4.88 8.10 -7.11
N LYS A 317 -5.61 8.89 -7.91
CA LYS A 317 -6.48 8.34 -8.98
C LYS A 317 -5.74 8.16 -10.30
N ASP A 318 -5.00 9.19 -10.70
CA ASP A 318 -4.41 9.32 -12.03
C ASP A 318 -2.89 9.14 -12.02
N VAL A 319 -2.34 8.62 -10.91
CA VAL A 319 -0.90 8.48 -10.70
C VAL A 319 -0.55 7.02 -10.42
N ASN A 320 0.41 6.51 -11.17
CA ASN A 320 1.01 5.22 -10.88
C ASN A 320 2.04 5.37 -9.75
N VAL A 321 1.60 5.11 -8.51
CA VAL A 321 2.45 5.23 -7.32
C VAL A 321 3.66 4.28 -7.33
N SER A 322 3.62 3.18 -8.09
CA SER A 322 4.80 2.33 -8.28
C SER A 322 5.87 3.03 -9.14
N MET A 323 5.47 3.76 -10.19
CA MET A 323 6.40 4.58 -10.99
C MET A 323 6.91 5.78 -10.18
N ARG A 324 6.03 6.49 -9.47
CA ARG A 324 6.44 7.56 -8.54
C ARG A 324 7.46 7.04 -7.52
N ASN A 325 7.28 5.82 -7.00
CA ASN A 325 8.26 5.21 -6.09
C ASN A 325 9.64 5.06 -6.74
N GLN A 326 9.74 4.64 -8.00
CA GLN A 326 11.03 4.53 -8.70
C GLN A 326 11.73 5.88 -8.81
N VAL A 327 11.03 6.91 -9.28
CA VAL A 327 11.57 8.28 -9.39
C VAL A 327 12.04 8.79 -8.04
N THR A 328 11.20 8.64 -7.02
CA THR A 328 11.49 9.17 -5.68
C THR A 328 12.62 8.42 -4.97
N VAL A 329 12.76 7.11 -5.22
CA VAL A 329 13.92 6.31 -4.79
C VAL A 329 15.21 6.87 -5.39
N ASP A 330 15.22 7.22 -6.68
CA ASP A 330 16.37 7.83 -7.34
C ASP A 330 16.68 9.25 -6.82
N CYS A 331 15.68 9.97 -6.30
CA CYS A 331 15.89 11.26 -5.64
C CYS A 331 16.64 11.14 -4.31
N VAL A 332 16.39 10.07 -3.54
CA VAL A 332 16.99 9.85 -2.21
C VAL A 332 18.19 8.89 -2.22
N TRP A 333 18.49 8.25 -3.35
CA TRP A 333 19.64 7.37 -3.54
C TRP A 333 20.52 7.85 -4.69
N ARG A 334 21.72 8.35 -4.38
CA ARG A 334 22.67 8.87 -5.38
C ARG A 334 24.07 8.35 -5.11
N ASP A 335 24.80 8.05 -6.18
CA ASP A 335 26.20 7.61 -6.13
C ASP A 335 26.42 6.38 -5.23
N GLY A 336 25.48 5.43 -5.24
CA GLY A 336 25.54 4.22 -4.43
C GLY A 336 25.35 4.47 -2.92
N ARG A 337 24.85 5.64 -2.53
CA ARG A 337 24.61 6.00 -1.13
C ARG A 337 23.22 6.58 -0.93
N LYS A 338 22.65 6.31 0.23
CA LYS A 338 21.45 7.00 0.70
C LYS A 338 21.80 8.46 1.00
N ARG A 339 21.03 9.36 0.41
CA ARG A 339 21.11 10.81 0.61
C ARG A 339 20.02 11.31 1.53
N GLY A 340 18.82 10.75 1.43
CA GLY A 340 17.66 11.13 2.23
C GLY A 340 16.71 9.97 2.47
N ASN A 341 15.50 10.29 2.91
CA ASN A 341 14.48 9.31 3.28
C ASN A 341 13.11 9.60 2.66
N ILE A 342 12.31 8.56 2.52
CA ILE A 342 10.91 8.64 2.09
C ILE A 342 10.00 8.28 3.27
N TYR A 343 9.02 9.14 3.56
CA TYR A 343 7.96 8.85 4.52
C TYR A 343 6.63 8.86 3.77
N SER A 344 6.15 7.68 3.39
CA SER A 344 4.87 7.51 2.70
C SER A 344 3.77 7.18 3.70
N THR A 345 2.64 7.87 3.61
CA THR A 345 1.48 7.61 4.48
C THR A 345 0.22 7.43 3.65
N THR A 346 -0.71 6.62 4.14
CA THR A 346 -2.07 6.61 3.62
C THR A 346 -3.07 6.24 4.73
N THR A 347 -4.32 6.64 4.53
CA THR A 347 -5.42 6.17 5.38
C THR A 347 -6.20 5.08 4.69
N VAL A 348 -6.77 4.22 5.53
CA VAL A 348 -7.61 3.08 5.21
C VAL A 348 -9.04 3.58 4.95
N GLU A 349 -9.29 3.95 3.70
CA GLU A 349 -10.62 4.24 3.17
C GLU A 349 -10.71 3.56 1.80
N GLU A 350 -11.72 3.88 0.98
CA GLU A 350 -11.72 3.48 -0.43
C GLU A 350 -10.44 3.97 -1.10
N MET A 351 -9.49 3.06 -1.23
CA MET A 351 -8.37 3.24 -2.13
C MET A 351 -8.98 3.29 -3.53
N SER A 352 -8.78 4.41 -4.21
CA SER A 352 -9.41 4.69 -5.51
C SER A 352 -8.78 3.79 -6.60
N LYS A 353 -8.93 4.12 -7.89
CA LYS A 353 -8.29 3.36 -8.97
C LYS A 353 -6.77 3.11 -8.75
N GLY A 354 -6.06 3.98 -8.02
CA GLY A 354 -4.65 3.78 -7.65
C GLY A 354 -4.39 2.83 -6.49
N GLY A 355 -5.42 2.32 -5.80
CA GLY A 355 -5.29 1.36 -4.71
C GLY A 355 -4.54 0.09 -5.10
N LYS A 356 -4.72 -0.39 -6.34
CA LYS A 356 -3.98 -1.55 -6.88
C LYS A 356 -2.48 -1.29 -6.98
N TYR A 357 -2.08 -0.10 -7.44
CA TYR A 357 -0.66 0.26 -7.53
C TYR A 357 -0.04 0.45 -6.14
N PHE A 358 -0.82 0.97 -5.20
CA PHE A 358 -0.39 1.08 -3.81
C PHE A 358 -0.31 -0.27 -3.12
N GLN A 359 -1.24 -1.20 -3.38
CA GLN A 359 -1.17 -2.57 -2.88
C GLN A 359 0.11 -3.25 -3.37
N LYS A 360 0.47 -3.11 -4.64
CA LYS A 360 1.76 -3.60 -5.16
C LYS A 360 2.94 -2.99 -4.40
N LEU A 361 2.93 -1.67 -4.17
CA LEU A 361 3.96 -1.00 -3.37
C LEU A 361 4.01 -1.54 -1.94
N TRP A 362 2.86 -1.79 -1.33
CA TRP A 362 2.72 -2.33 0.02
C TRP A 362 3.29 -3.74 0.14
N GLU A 363 2.92 -4.63 -0.78
CA GLU A 363 3.40 -6.01 -0.85
C GLU A 363 4.92 -6.06 -1.07
N THR A 364 5.42 -5.30 -2.04
CA THR A 364 6.87 -5.20 -2.34
C THR A 364 7.69 -4.50 -1.25
N SER A 365 7.03 -3.87 -0.27
CA SER A 365 7.64 -3.27 0.93
C SER A 365 7.62 -4.20 2.15
N ASN A 366 7.17 -5.46 2.01
CA ASN A 366 7.11 -6.42 3.11
C ASN A 366 8.51 -6.96 3.46
N PRO A 367 9.06 -6.65 4.65
CA PRO A 367 10.37 -7.17 5.05
C PRO A 367 10.34 -8.63 5.51
N ASN A 368 9.15 -9.25 5.62
CA ASN A 368 8.99 -10.63 6.08
C ASN A 368 8.77 -11.63 4.94
N ASP A 369 8.71 -11.16 3.69
CA ASP A 369 8.58 -12.03 2.51
C ASP A 369 9.96 -12.16 1.82
N PRO A 370 10.59 -13.35 1.86
CA PRO A 370 11.89 -13.59 1.24
C PRO A 370 11.96 -13.24 -0.25
N LYS A 371 10.83 -13.30 -0.96
CA LYS A 371 10.79 -12.93 -2.40
C LYS A 371 11.01 -11.45 -2.64
N ASN A 372 10.64 -10.63 -1.67
CA ASN A 372 10.77 -9.19 -1.79
C ASN A 372 12.14 -8.70 -1.35
N ILE A 373 12.98 -9.55 -0.76
CA ILE A 373 14.27 -9.17 -0.21
C ILE A 373 15.39 -9.66 -1.13
N ASN A 374 16.26 -8.75 -1.56
CA ASN A 374 17.46 -9.12 -2.31
C ASN A 374 18.59 -9.61 -1.37
N GLU A 375 19.68 -10.11 -1.96
CA GLU A 375 20.87 -10.58 -1.21
C GLU A 375 21.47 -9.52 -0.26
N MET A 376 21.17 -8.24 -0.51
CA MET A 376 21.65 -7.10 0.28
C MET A 376 20.66 -6.68 1.39
N GLY A 377 19.58 -7.44 1.61
CA GLY A 377 18.58 -7.16 2.65
C GLY A 377 17.61 -6.02 2.29
N GLU A 378 17.57 -5.59 1.03
CA GLU A 378 16.70 -4.52 0.55
C GLU A 378 15.39 -5.10 0.02
N THR A 379 14.27 -4.47 0.40
CA THR A 379 12.97 -4.78 -0.19
C THR A 379 12.94 -4.34 -1.66
N THR A 380 12.08 -4.95 -2.47
CA THR A 380 11.92 -4.63 -3.90
C THR A 380 11.50 -3.17 -4.11
N SER A 381 10.70 -2.61 -3.19
CA SER A 381 10.34 -1.18 -3.19
C SER A 381 11.44 -0.27 -2.63
N ARG A 382 12.44 -0.85 -1.94
CA ARG A 382 13.43 -0.20 -1.05
C ARG A 382 12.85 0.51 0.17
N LEU A 383 11.56 0.32 0.42
CA LEU A 383 10.81 0.82 1.57
C LEU A 383 10.35 -0.32 2.46
N ARG A 384 10.11 -0.03 3.74
CA ARG A 384 9.48 -1.00 4.65
C ARG A 384 8.07 -0.60 5.02
N ARG A 385 7.14 -1.54 5.00
CA ARG A 385 5.75 -1.30 5.40
C ARG A 385 5.59 -1.33 6.92
N ILE A 386 4.62 -0.56 7.43
CA ILE A 386 4.21 -0.60 8.84
C ILE A 386 2.71 -0.33 8.96
N PHE A 387 2.01 -1.17 9.72
CA PHE A 387 0.58 -1.05 9.99
C PHE A 387 0.29 -1.32 11.47
N PHE A 388 -0.58 -0.50 12.06
CA PHE A 388 -1.10 -0.75 13.39
C PHE A 388 -2.61 -0.97 13.29
N PRO A 389 -3.12 -2.12 13.75
CA PRO A 389 -4.55 -2.37 13.85
C PRO A 389 -5.29 -1.26 14.57
N ALA A 390 -6.52 -0.98 14.13
CA ALA A 390 -7.34 0.11 14.68
C ALA A 390 -7.61 -0.06 16.18
N TYR A 391 -7.69 -1.29 16.68
CA TYR A 391 -7.92 -1.57 18.10
C TYR A 391 -6.71 -1.20 19.00
N LEU A 392 -5.50 -1.05 18.45
CA LEU A 392 -4.32 -0.60 19.20
C LEU A 392 -4.23 0.93 19.33
N THR A 393 -4.99 1.66 18.52
CA THR A 393 -4.83 3.11 18.33
C THR A 393 -6.08 3.92 18.69
N GLU A 394 -7.16 3.26 19.12
CA GLU A 394 -8.43 3.92 19.47
C GLU A 394 -8.50 4.38 20.91
N PHE A 395 -8.13 3.52 21.86
CA PHE A 395 -8.16 3.83 23.28
C PHE A 395 -6.80 3.58 23.88
N CYS A 396 -6.37 4.48 24.75
CA CYS A 396 -5.20 4.31 25.59
C CYS A 396 -5.60 4.50 27.05
N ASP A 397 -4.86 3.88 27.96
CA ASP A 397 -4.95 4.16 29.38
C ASP A 397 -4.30 5.52 29.71
N GLU A 398 -4.36 5.92 30.99
CA GLU A 398 -3.81 7.20 31.45
C GLU A 398 -2.28 7.32 31.32
N TYR A 399 -1.60 6.20 31.10
CA TYR A 399 -0.15 6.13 30.91
C TYR A 399 0.24 6.14 29.42
N GLY A 400 -0.72 5.98 28.50
CA GLY A 400 -0.51 5.96 27.05
C GLY A 400 -0.36 4.57 26.42
N TYR A 401 -0.64 3.49 27.18
CA TYR A 401 -0.67 2.13 26.64
C TYR A 401 -2.04 1.80 26.01
N PRO A 402 -2.10 1.01 24.92
CA PRO A 402 -3.37 0.64 24.28
C PRO A 402 -4.33 -0.15 25.18
N ASP A 403 -5.60 0.27 25.27
CA ASP A 403 -6.68 -0.53 25.88
C ASP A 403 -7.35 -1.41 24.82
N GLU A 404 -6.64 -2.49 24.45
CA GLU A 404 -7.07 -3.41 23.40
C GLU A 404 -8.42 -4.08 23.69
N LYS A 405 -8.67 -4.42 24.96
CA LYS A 405 -9.87 -5.16 25.37
C LYS A 405 -11.10 -4.29 25.17
N ARG A 406 -11.02 -3.02 25.58
CA ARG A 406 -12.11 -2.06 25.35
C ARG A 406 -12.31 -1.80 23.87
N ALA A 407 -11.23 -1.55 23.12
CA ALA A 407 -11.32 -1.26 21.69
C ALA A 407 -11.96 -2.42 20.91
N ARG A 408 -11.49 -3.66 21.12
CA ARG A 408 -12.06 -4.85 20.44
C ARG A 408 -13.53 -5.06 20.80
N ARG A 409 -13.94 -4.81 22.05
CA ARG A 409 -15.33 -4.93 22.48
C ARG A 409 -16.22 -3.91 21.78
N GLU A 410 -15.84 -2.64 21.75
CA GLU A 410 -16.62 -1.57 21.14
C GLU A 410 -16.67 -1.70 19.61
N GLN A 411 -15.53 -1.93 18.97
CA GLN A 411 -15.45 -2.15 17.52
C GLN A 411 -16.20 -3.44 17.11
N GLY A 412 -16.09 -4.51 17.91
CA GLY A 412 -16.82 -5.76 17.69
C GLY A 412 -18.34 -5.58 17.79
N PHE A 413 -18.81 -4.78 18.76
CA PHE A 413 -20.23 -4.44 18.87
C PHE A 413 -20.72 -3.63 17.66
N ARG A 414 -19.96 -2.62 17.22
CA ARG A 414 -20.28 -1.86 15.99
C ARG A 414 -20.33 -2.76 14.75
N ARG A 415 -19.37 -3.67 14.58
CA ARG A 415 -19.36 -4.65 13.49
C ARG A 415 -20.62 -5.53 13.51
N LYS A 416 -21.07 -5.97 14.68
CA LYS A 416 -22.32 -6.75 14.82
C LYS A 416 -23.58 -5.93 14.50
N GLN A 417 -23.63 -4.66 14.90
CA GLN A 417 -24.75 -3.77 14.56
C GLN A 417 -24.86 -3.52 13.06
N LEU A 418 -23.72 -3.41 12.37
CA LEU A 418 -23.65 -3.20 10.93
C LEU A 418 -23.79 -4.49 10.13
N ALA A 419 -23.91 -5.67 10.76
CA ALA A 419 -24.00 -6.95 10.07
C ALA A 419 -25.19 -7.01 9.09
N GLY A 420 -26.30 -6.34 9.39
CA GLY A 420 -27.46 -6.24 8.50
C GLY A 420 -27.30 -5.26 7.33
N ASN A 421 -26.16 -4.56 7.22
CA ASN A 421 -25.85 -3.65 6.12
C ASN A 421 -24.40 -3.88 5.64
N PRO A 422 -24.19 -4.82 4.70
CA PRO A 422 -22.85 -5.22 4.25
C PRO A 422 -21.98 -4.06 3.74
N SER A 423 -22.57 -3.07 3.06
CA SER A 423 -21.85 -1.91 2.52
C SER A 423 -21.30 -1.01 3.63
N GLU A 424 -22.13 -0.69 4.64
CA GLU A 424 -21.68 0.11 5.80
C GLU A 424 -20.71 -0.67 6.70
N LEU A 425 -20.90 -1.99 6.85
CA LEU A 425 -19.95 -2.84 7.57
C LEU A 425 -18.57 -2.82 6.92
N LEU A 426 -18.52 -2.91 5.59
CA LEU A 426 -17.29 -2.91 4.82
C LEU A 426 -16.57 -1.57 4.93
N LYS A 427 -17.30 -0.47 4.78
CA LYS A 427 -16.76 0.88 5.01
C LYS A 427 -16.20 1.02 6.42
N TYR A 428 -16.89 0.48 7.42
CA TYR A 428 -16.42 0.49 8.81
C TYR A 428 -15.14 -0.35 9.00
N LYS A 429 -15.07 -1.55 8.40
CA LYS A 429 -13.87 -2.41 8.42
C LYS A 429 -12.69 -1.73 7.73
N LEU A 430 -12.91 -1.11 6.57
CA LEU A 430 -11.89 -0.33 5.87
C LEU A 430 -11.41 0.84 6.71
N GLN A 431 -12.30 1.56 7.41
CA GLN A 431 -11.90 2.66 8.29
C GLN A 431 -11.22 2.21 9.59
N ASN A 432 -11.53 1.01 10.08
CA ASN A 432 -11.05 0.44 11.34
C ASN A 432 -10.55 -1.00 11.15
N PRO A 433 -9.48 -1.20 10.37
CA PRO A 433 -8.98 -2.52 10.00
C PRO A 433 -8.29 -3.17 11.19
N TRP A 434 -8.50 -4.48 11.34
CA TRP A 434 -7.88 -5.31 12.38
C TRP A 434 -6.63 -6.01 11.89
N ASN A 435 -6.47 -6.16 10.58
CA ASN A 435 -5.36 -6.86 9.95
C ASN A 435 -5.12 -6.28 8.55
N GLU A 436 -4.02 -6.71 7.91
CA GLU A 436 -3.67 -6.25 6.58
C GLU A 436 -4.69 -6.64 5.49
N LYS A 437 -5.37 -7.78 5.65
CA LYS A 437 -6.35 -8.27 4.67
C LYS A 437 -7.53 -7.30 4.56
N GLU A 438 -7.95 -6.71 5.68
CA GLU A 438 -9.01 -5.70 5.72
C GLU A 438 -8.63 -4.36 5.06
N LEU A 439 -7.33 -4.09 4.80
CA LEU A 439 -6.87 -2.83 4.18
C LEU A 439 -7.23 -2.71 2.70
N PHE A 440 -7.25 -3.84 1.99
CA PHE A 440 -7.37 -3.91 0.53
C PHE A 440 -8.66 -4.60 0.09
N MET A 441 -9.63 -4.75 1.00
CA MET A 441 -10.94 -5.22 0.61
C MET A 441 -11.55 -4.23 -0.38
N ALA A 442 -11.90 -4.72 -1.57
CA ALA A 442 -12.72 -3.97 -2.53
C ALA A 442 -13.97 -3.40 -1.84
N THR A 443 -14.62 -2.37 -2.35
CA THR A 443 -15.95 -1.96 -1.82
C THR A 443 -17.12 -2.60 -2.55
N GLY A 444 -16.88 -3.19 -3.73
CA GLY A 444 -17.93 -3.80 -4.53
C GLY A 444 -18.96 -2.79 -5.05
N ALA A 445 -18.65 -1.49 -5.10
CA ALA A 445 -19.56 -0.45 -5.56
C ALA A 445 -20.02 -0.64 -7.03
N SER A 446 -19.19 -1.29 -7.86
CA SER A 446 -19.52 -1.70 -9.23
C SER A 446 -20.07 -3.13 -9.34
N CYS A 447 -20.10 -3.89 -8.23
CA CYS A 447 -20.37 -5.32 -8.24
C CYS A 447 -21.77 -5.61 -8.82
N GLN A 448 -21.80 -6.53 -9.78
CA GLN A 448 -23.02 -6.93 -10.48
C GLN A 448 -23.75 -8.09 -9.81
N TYR A 449 -23.23 -8.59 -8.69
CA TYR A 449 -23.64 -9.83 -8.03
C TYR A 449 -24.10 -9.55 -6.58
N ASN A 450 -24.60 -10.59 -5.91
CA ASN A 450 -24.91 -10.49 -4.49
C ASN A 450 -23.60 -10.37 -3.69
N LEU A 451 -23.28 -9.13 -3.29
CA LEU A 451 -22.06 -8.80 -2.59
C LEU A 451 -21.97 -9.49 -1.22
N GLU A 452 -23.08 -9.64 -0.51
CA GLU A 452 -23.12 -10.27 0.82
C GLU A 452 -22.60 -11.72 0.75
N VAL A 453 -23.17 -12.52 -0.15
CA VAL A 453 -22.76 -13.92 -0.35
C VAL A 453 -21.29 -14.03 -0.78
N LEU A 454 -20.83 -13.12 -1.65
CA LEU A 454 -19.44 -13.14 -2.11
C LEU A 454 -18.46 -12.73 -1.01
N ARG A 455 -18.85 -11.82 -0.12
CA ARG A 455 -18.02 -11.41 1.02
C ARG A 455 -17.95 -12.45 2.10
N ASP A 456 -19.07 -13.12 2.39
CA ASP A 456 -19.07 -14.25 3.30
C ASP A 456 -18.15 -15.35 2.77
N ARG A 457 -18.20 -15.60 1.47
CA ARG A 457 -17.32 -16.58 0.86
C ARG A 457 -15.86 -16.13 0.85
N GLU A 458 -15.58 -14.87 0.50
CA GLU A 458 -14.25 -14.27 0.55
C GLU A 458 -13.62 -14.40 1.95
N ALA A 459 -14.40 -14.17 3.01
CA ALA A 459 -13.93 -14.32 4.38
C ALA A 459 -13.52 -15.76 4.70
N ILE A 460 -14.29 -16.76 4.21
CA ILE A 460 -13.98 -18.18 4.42
C ILE A 460 -12.74 -18.59 3.62
N VAL A 461 -12.67 -18.25 2.33
CA VAL A 461 -11.55 -18.71 1.48
C VAL A 461 -10.22 -18.03 1.79
N ASN A 462 -10.26 -16.84 2.41
CA ASN A 462 -9.08 -16.11 2.84
C ASN A 462 -8.68 -16.41 4.30
N ASP A 463 -9.40 -17.29 4.99
CA ASP A 463 -8.98 -17.81 6.29
C ASP A 463 -7.64 -18.56 6.14
N GLU A 464 -6.74 -18.44 7.11
CA GLU A 464 -5.42 -19.09 7.05
C GLU A 464 -5.52 -20.61 7.17
N ASP A 465 -6.59 -21.09 7.83
CA ASP A 465 -6.86 -22.52 8.01
C ASP A 465 -7.65 -23.12 6.83
N TYR A 466 -7.98 -22.34 5.80
CA TYR A 466 -8.72 -22.82 4.65
C TYR A 466 -7.84 -23.62 3.68
N ASP A 467 -8.16 -24.89 3.46
CA ASP A 467 -7.41 -25.82 2.61
C ASP A 467 -8.17 -26.23 1.33
N GLY A 468 -9.27 -25.53 0.99
CA GLY A 468 -10.16 -25.88 -0.11
C GLY A 468 -9.63 -25.59 -1.52
N TYR A 469 -8.36 -25.19 -1.68
CA TYR A 469 -7.69 -25.08 -2.99
C TYR A 469 -6.18 -25.22 -2.86
N ARG A 470 -5.53 -25.61 -3.97
CA ARG A 470 -4.08 -25.72 -4.12
C ARG A 470 -3.59 -24.76 -5.22
N ILE A 471 -2.36 -24.27 -5.08
CA ILE A 471 -1.72 -23.36 -6.02
C ILE A 471 -0.54 -24.11 -6.66
N GLY A 472 -0.45 -24.06 -7.99
CA GLY A 472 0.57 -24.82 -8.70
C GLY A 472 0.47 -24.73 -10.21
N THR A 473 1.01 -25.74 -10.89
CA THR A 473 1.12 -25.77 -12.36
C THR A 473 0.84 -27.18 -12.90
N PHE A 474 0.11 -27.24 -14.02
CA PHE A 474 -0.04 -28.46 -14.81
C PHE A 474 1.12 -28.63 -15.78
N TYR A 475 1.68 -29.84 -15.86
CA TYR A 475 2.79 -30.15 -16.76
C TYR A 475 2.64 -31.53 -17.41
N PRO A 476 3.08 -31.72 -18.67
CA PRO A 476 3.11 -33.02 -19.31
C PRO A 476 4.24 -33.90 -18.74
N GLU A 477 3.95 -35.17 -18.48
CA GLU A 477 4.90 -36.12 -17.85
C GLU A 477 6.25 -36.23 -18.58
N HIS A 478 6.26 -36.22 -19.92
CA HIS A 478 7.49 -36.32 -20.73
C HIS A 478 7.75 -35.08 -21.60
N GLY A 479 7.13 -33.94 -21.27
CA GLY A 479 7.37 -32.68 -21.98
C GLY A 479 6.64 -32.55 -23.33
N ASN A 480 5.88 -33.56 -23.78
CA ASN A 480 5.26 -33.57 -25.10
C ASN A 480 3.73 -33.43 -25.04
N ILE A 481 3.16 -32.85 -26.09
CA ILE A 481 1.70 -32.81 -26.27
C ILE A 481 1.21 -34.18 -26.68
N GLY A 482 0.25 -34.72 -25.93
CA GLY A 482 -0.20 -36.11 -26.04
C GLY A 482 0.12 -36.95 -24.81
N ASP A 483 1.00 -36.47 -23.93
CA ASP A 483 1.32 -37.14 -22.67
C ASP A 483 0.23 -36.93 -21.62
N ASN A 484 0.24 -37.76 -20.59
CA ASN A 484 -0.58 -37.54 -19.40
C ASN A 484 -0.09 -36.27 -18.68
N ILE A 485 -1.04 -35.40 -18.35
CA ILE A 485 -0.80 -34.19 -17.58
C ILE A 485 -0.79 -34.52 -16.10
N LYS A 486 0.23 -34.02 -15.41
CA LYS A 486 0.44 -34.10 -13.97
C LYS A 486 0.35 -32.71 -13.34
N TRP A 487 0.36 -32.68 -12.01
CA TRP A 487 0.26 -31.48 -11.19
C TRP A 487 1.46 -31.37 -10.25
N GLU A 488 2.00 -30.16 -10.13
CA GLU A 488 3.03 -29.80 -9.14
C GLU A 488 2.53 -28.63 -8.30
N ASP A 489 2.65 -28.75 -6.97
CA ASP A 489 2.33 -27.66 -6.06
C ASP A 489 3.43 -26.60 -6.09
N ASP A 490 3.03 -25.35 -6.32
CA ASP A 490 3.89 -24.18 -6.23
C ASP A 490 3.08 -23.02 -5.64
N LYS A 491 3.11 -22.90 -4.31
CA LYS A 491 2.44 -21.82 -3.57
C LYS A 491 2.94 -20.43 -3.94
N LEU A 492 4.13 -20.33 -4.54
CA LEU A 492 4.83 -19.09 -4.73
C LEU A 492 4.66 -18.56 -6.16
N ASN A 493 4.84 -19.39 -7.18
CA ASN A 493 4.78 -18.98 -8.59
C ASN A 493 3.75 -19.76 -9.41
N GLY A 494 2.88 -20.54 -8.76
CA GLY A 494 1.84 -21.30 -9.42
C GLY A 494 0.88 -20.40 -10.20
N ARG A 495 0.64 -20.80 -11.46
CA ARG A 495 -0.22 -20.07 -12.40
C ARG A 495 -1.69 -20.41 -12.19
N TRP A 496 -1.95 -21.59 -11.62
CA TRP A 496 -3.27 -22.14 -11.40
C TRP A 496 -3.65 -22.14 -9.93
N HIS A 497 -4.92 -21.84 -9.66
CA HIS A 497 -5.58 -22.26 -8.42
C HIS A 497 -6.56 -23.39 -8.76
N VAL A 498 -6.51 -24.49 -8.00
CA VAL A 498 -7.33 -25.68 -8.25
C VAL A 498 -8.01 -26.14 -6.96
N SER A 499 -9.33 -26.23 -6.96
CA SER A 499 -10.15 -26.65 -5.81
C SER A 499 -10.63 -28.10 -5.89
N TYR A 500 -10.44 -28.78 -7.03
CA TYR A 500 -10.87 -30.15 -7.22
C TYR A 500 -9.80 -30.97 -7.97
N PHE A 501 -9.45 -32.12 -7.42
CA PHE A 501 -8.60 -33.11 -8.06
C PHE A 501 -9.35 -34.44 -8.11
N PHE A 502 -9.11 -35.23 -9.15
CA PHE A 502 -9.72 -36.56 -9.24
C PHE A 502 -9.10 -37.50 -8.19
N GLU A 503 -9.94 -38.13 -7.35
CA GLU A 503 -9.50 -39.15 -6.39
C GLU A 503 -8.82 -40.34 -7.09
N ASP A 504 -9.41 -40.79 -8.21
CA ASP A 504 -8.85 -41.82 -9.08
C ASP A 504 -8.32 -41.18 -10.37
N TYR A 505 -7.06 -40.74 -10.30
CA TYR A 505 -6.36 -40.05 -11.40
C TYR A 505 -6.37 -40.87 -12.70
N GLU A 506 -6.06 -42.16 -12.64
CA GLU A 506 -5.98 -43.01 -13.84
C GLU A 506 -7.35 -43.19 -14.50
N LYS A 507 -8.40 -43.26 -13.68
CA LYS A 507 -9.75 -43.47 -14.16
C LYS A 507 -10.43 -42.20 -14.66
N TYR A 508 -10.11 -41.00 -14.19
CA TYR A 508 -10.88 -39.79 -14.53
C TYR A 508 -10.07 -38.66 -15.15
N ALA A 509 -8.77 -38.55 -14.89
CA ALA A 509 -7.93 -37.53 -15.51
C ALA A 509 -7.54 -37.92 -16.95
N ASN A 510 -7.11 -36.92 -17.73
CA ASN A 510 -6.52 -37.11 -19.06
C ASN A 510 -7.40 -37.90 -20.05
N LYS A 511 -8.73 -37.77 -19.92
CA LYS A 511 -9.70 -38.46 -20.80
C LYS A 511 -9.76 -37.83 -22.19
N VAL A 512 -8.76 -38.19 -22.99
CA VAL A 512 -8.57 -37.67 -24.35
C VAL A 512 -8.36 -38.84 -25.30
N ARG A 513 -9.17 -38.91 -26.36
CA ARG A 513 -9.04 -39.92 -27.39
C ARG A 513 -8.13 -39.41 -28.51
N LYS A 514 -7.09 -40.17 -28.82
CA LYS A 514 -6.25 -39.96 -30.01
C LYS A 514 -6.92 -40.59 -31.23
N ILE A 515 -7.20 -39.78 -32.25
CA ILE A 515 -7.82 -40.20 -33.50
C ILE A 515 -6.78 -40.06 -34.63
N ASP A 516 -6.51 -41.14 -35.34
CA ASP A 516 -5.66 -41.14 -36.53
C ASP A 516 -6.44 -40.55 -37.72
N ARG A 517 -5.90 -39.50 -38.35
CA ARG A 517 -6.49 -38.84 -39.52
C ARG A 517 -5.76 -39.22 -40.82
N GLY A 518 -4.86 -40.20 -40.77
CA GLY A 518 -4.07 -40.67 -41.89
C GLY A 518 -2.82 -39.82 -42.15
N ILE A 519 -2.18 -40.08 -43.30
CA ILE A 519 -0.92 -39.45 -43.70
C ILE A 519 -1.25 -38.14 -44.44
N GLY A 520 -0.68 -37.03 -43.96
CA GLY A 520 -0.77 -35.73 -44.62
C GLY A 520 -0.05 -35.70 -45.96
N SER A 521 -0.30 -34.66 -46.76
CA SER A 521 0.38 -34.42 -48.05
C SER A 521 1.91 -34.27 -47.93
N ASP A 522 2.42 -34.13 -46.70
CA ASP A 522 3.83 -34.05 -46.30
C ASP A 522 4.42 -35.41 -45.86
N GLY A 523 3.66 -36.50 -45.95
CA GLY A 523 4.10 -37.83 -45.55
C GLY A 523 4.06 -38.10 -44.03
N LYS A 524 3.54 -37.16 -43.22
CA LYS A 524 3.45 -37.33 -41.76
C LYS A 524 2.06 -37.78 -41.33
N THR A 525 1.99 -38.79 -40.45
CA THR A 525 0.72 -39.19 -39.80
C THR A 525 0.19 -38.04 -38.95
N ARG A 526 -1.05 -37.62 -39.21
CA ARG A 526 -1.72 -36.56 -38.45
C ARG A 526 -2.66 -37.16 -37.43
N TYR A 527 -2.50 -36.73 -36.18
CA TYR A 527 -3.40 -37.11 -35.10
C TYR A 527 -4.27 -35.92 -34.70
N THR A 528 -5.52 -36.21 -34.33
CA THR A 528 -6.38 -35.26 -33.62
C THR A 528 -6.74 -35.80 -32.25
N TYR A 529 -6.68 -34.94 -31.24
CA TYR A 529 -6.97 -35.28 -29.86
C TYR A 529 -8.34 -34.75 -29.46
N HIS A 530 -9.23 -35.64 -29.02
CA HIS A 530 -10.61 -35.33 -28.70
C HIS A 530 -10.91 -35.52 -27.20
N PRO A 531 -11.27 -34.47 -26.45
CA PRO A 531 -11.65 -34.58 -25.03
C PRO A 531 -12.95 -35.40 -24.86
N LEU A 532 -13.04 -36.21 -23.80
CA LEU A 532 -14.17 -37.12 -23.55
C LEU A 532 -15.03 -36.74 -22.34
N ASN A 533 -14.65 -35.72 -21.58
CA ASN A 533 -15.30 -35.33 -20.32
C ASN A 533 -16.14 -34.04 -20.43
N ASP A 534 -16.41 -33.58 -21.66
CA ASP A 534 -17.30 -32.44 -21.95
C ASP A 534 -18.69 -32.47 -21.29
N PRO A 535 -19.32 -33.64 -21.03
CA PRO A 535 -20.58 -33.65 -20.29
C PRO A 535 -20.46 -33.15 -18.85
N ASN A 536 -19.26 -33.25 -18.25
CA ASN A 536 -19.01 -32.95 -16.84
C ASN A 536 -18.25 -31.63 -16.63
N PHE A 537 -17.45 -31.19 -17.60
CA PHE A 537 -16.62 -30.00 -17.47
C PHE A 537 -16.71 -29.08 -18.69
N ALA A 538 -16.54 -27.78 -18.46
CA ALA A 538 -16.50 -26.71 -19.46
C ALA A 538 -15.40 -25.71 -19.09
N ALA A 539 -14.82 -25.06 -20.08
CA ALA A 539 -13.75 -24.10 -19.84
C ALA A 539 -13.91 -22.84 -20.71
N GLY A 540 -13.39 -21.73 -20.22
CA GLY A 540 -13.37 -20.44 -20.91
C GLY A 540 -11.99 -19.82 -20.83
N PHE A 541 -11.56 -19.17 -21.90
CA PHE A 541 -10.23 -18.56 -22.00
C PHE A 541 -10.31 -17.16 -22.62
N ASP A 542 -9.79 -16.17 -21.91
CA ASP A 542 -9.59 -14.81 -22.39
C ASP A 542 -8.09 -14.55 -22.59
N PRO A 543 -7.60 -14.49 -23.84
CA PRO A 543 -6.19 -14.37 -24.12
C PRO A 543 -5.64 -12.95 -23.99
N THR A 544 -4.33 -12.84 -23.76
CA THR A 544 -3.64 -11.55 -23.78
C THR A 544 -3.73 -10.87 -25.16
N LYS A 545 -4.14 -9.59 -25.19
CA LYS A 545 -4.09 -8.76 -26.39
C LYS A 545 -2.68 -8.21 -26.62
N THR A 546 -2.19 -8.29 -27.86
CA THR A 546 -0.85 -7.79 -28.26
C THR A 546 -0.76 -6.26 -28.30
N HIS A 547 -1.91 -5.57 -28.37
CA HIS A 547 -1.97 -4.10 -28.39
C HIS A 547 -2.23 -3.55 -26.98
N ALA A 548 -1.39 -2.62 -26.55
CA ALA A 548 -1.57 -1.89 -25.29
C ALA A 548 -2.83 -1.01 -25.38
N ASN A 549 -3.73 -1.14 -24.40
CA ASN A 549 -4.87 -0.23 -24.26
C ASN A 549 -4.40 1.17 -23.82
N GLU A 550 -5.29 2.16 -23.95
CA GLU A 550 -5.07 3.59 -23.64
C GLU A 550 -4.51 3.86 -22.22
N GLU A 551 -4.62 2.91 -21.29
CA GLU A 551 -4.11 3.00 -19.90
C GLU A 551 -2.70 2.40 -19.67
N LYS A 552 -1.89 2.08 -20.70
CA LYS A 552 -0.52 1.52 -20.55
C LYS A 552 -0.43 0.21 -19.72
N ARG A 553 -1.54 -0.47 -19.44
CA ARG A 553 -1.55 -1.81 -18.80
C ARG A 553 -1.44 -2.90 -19.87
N ARG A 554 -0.53 -3.86 -19.68
CA ARG A 554 -0.51 -5.12 -20.45
C ARG A 554 -1.58 -6.06 -19.87
N SER A 555 -2.47 -6.63 -20.71
CA SER A 555 -3.48 -7.63 -20.28
C SER A 555 -2.80 -8.90 -19.76
N CYS A 556 -3.45 -9.62 -18.83
CA CYS A 556 -3.05 -10.97 -18.46
C CYS A 556 -3.91 -11.99 -19.23
N ALA A 557 -3.43 -13.23 -19.40
CA ALA A 557 -4.28 -14.32 -19.89
C ALA A 557 -5.12 -14.83 -18.71
N GLY A 558 -6.44 -14.86 -18.89
CA GLY A 558 -7.40 -15.36 -17.92
C GLY A 558 -8.01 -16.69 -18.38
N GLY A 559 -8.18 -17.64 -17.47
CA GLY A 559 -8.79 -18.93 -17.75
C GLY A 559 -9.61 -19.45 -16.58
N ALA A 560 -10.73 -20.11 -16.87
CA ALA A 560 -11.59 -20.72 -15.86
C ALA A 560 -12.13 -22.07 -16.33
N ILE A 561 -12.21 -23.04 -15.43
CA ILE A 561 -12.80 -24.37 -15.66
C ILE A 561 -13.95 -24.57 -14.68
N GLU A 562 -15.13 -24.84 -15.23
CA GLU A 562 -16.37 -25.13 -14.51
C GLU A 562 -16.64 -26.63 -14.53
N MET A 563 -17.02 -27.19 -13.38
CA MET A 563 -17.71 -28.46 -13.27
C MET A 563 -19.21 -28.24 -13.41
N LYS A 564 -19.80 -28.88 -14.42
CA LYS A 564 -21.22 -28.77 -14.77
C LYS A 564 -22.09 -29.44 -13.70
N PRO A 565 -23.38 -29.08 -13.59
CA PRO A 565 -24.28 -29.68 -12.63
C PRO A 565 -24.29 -31.22 -12.72
N ASN A 566 -23.90 -31.88 -11.63
CA ASN A 566 -23.90 -33.32 -11.50
C ASN A 566 -24.95 -33.72 -10.46
N PHE A 567 -25.91 -34.56 -10.86
CA PHE A 567 -26.97 -35.04 -9.96
C PHE A 567 -26.42 -35.91 -8.82
N TRP A 568 -25.32 -36.63 -9.07
CA TRP A 568 -24.73 -37.54 -8.10
C TRP A 568 -23.83 -36.83 -7.08
N GLU A 569 -23.34 -35.64 -7.42
CA GLU A 569 -22.44 -34.84 -6.56
C GLU A 569 -22.96 -33.39 -6.45
N PRO A 570 -24.17 -33.20 -5.90
CA PRO A 570 -24.81 -31.89 -5.85
C PRO A 570 -24.13 -30.93 -4.86
N GLU A 571 -23.30 -31.43 -3.95
CA GLU A 571 -22.52 -30.60 -3.03
C GLU A 571 -21.32 -29.97 -3.73
N LEU A 572 -20.70 -30.72 -4.64
CA LEU A 572 -19.48 -30.31 -5.35
C LEU A 572 -19.78 -29.55 -6.66
N ALA A 573 -20.87 -29.90 -7.35
CA ALA A 573 -21.27 -29.29 -8.62
C ALA A 573 -22.64 -28.57 -8.55
N PRO A 574 -22.89 -27.54 -9.38
CA PRO A 574 -21.92 -26.85 -10.23
C PRO A 574 -20.98 -25.96 -9.42
N ASN A 575 -19.71 -25.90 -9.82
CA ASN A 575 -18.69 -25.05 -9.19
C ASN A 575 -17.51 -24.78 -10.15
N PHE A 576 -16.76 -23.70 -9.92
CA PHE A 576 -15.48 -23.49 -10.60
C PHE A 576 -14.38 -24.27 -9.89
N VAL A 577 -13.73 -25.15 -10.64
CA VAL A 577 -12.75 -26.11 -10.12
C VAL A 577 -11.31 -25.69 -10.35
N ALA A 578 -11.06 -24.84 -11.36
CA ALA A 578 -9.75 -24.28 -11.60
C ALA A 578 -9.83 -22.86 -12.20
N ASP A 579 -8.91 -21.99 -11.77
CA ASP A 579 -8.62 -20.70 -12.40
C ASP A 579 -7.16 -20.61 -12.83
N TYR A 580 -6.93 -19.85 -13.91
CA TYR A 580 -5.63 -19.61 -14.49
C TYR A 580 -5.43 -18.12 -14.73
N VAL A 581 -4.32 -17.59 -14.21
CA VAL A 581 -3.91 -16.21 -14.47
C VAL A 581 -2.40 -16.17 -14.67
N TRP A 582 -1.97 -15.74 -15.85
CA TRP A 582 -0.55 -15.52 -16.11
C TRP A 582 -0.32 -14.42 -17.14
N GLN A 583 0.79 -13.69 -16.99
CA GLN A 583 1.24 -12.71 -17.97
C GLN A 583 2.48 -13.27 -18.69
N PRO A 584 2.30 -13.98 -19.82
CA PRO A 584 3.42 -14.52 -20.58
C PRO A 584 4.22 -13.43 -21.30
N ASP A 585 5.50 -13.70 -21.55
CA ASP A 585 6.28 -12.99 -22.58
C ASP A 585 5.85 -13.41 -24.00
N ASP A 586 5.52 -14.69 -24.18
CA ASP A 586 4.99 -15.27 -25.41
C ASP A 586 3.52 -15.71 -25.23
N PRO A 587 2.55 -15.02 -25.88
CA PRO A 587 1.13 -15.39 -25.82
C PRO A 587 0.84 -16.86 -26.13
N GLU A 588 1.65 -17.52 -26.98
CA GLU A 588 1.45 -18.93 -27.33
C GLU A 588 1.60 -19.85 -26.11
N GLN A 589 2.52 -19.52 -25.19
CA GLN A 589 2.77 -20.32 -24.00
C GLN A 589 1.54 -20.34 -23.07
N ALA A 590 0.81 -19.23 -22.97
CA ALA A 590 -0.40 -19.20 -22.15
C ALA A 590 -1.51 -20.10 -22.71
N TYR A 591 -1.62 -20.26 -24.03
CA TYR A 591 -2.55 -21.21 -24.63
C TYR A 591 -2.17 -22.66 -24.34
N ILE A 592 -0.88 -22.97 -24.42
CA ILE A 592 -0.38 -24.33 -24.17
C ILE A 592 -0.61 -24.71 -22.71
N ASP A 593 -0.27 -23.81 -21.78
CA ASP A 593 -0.49 -24.02 -20.36
C ASP A 593 -1.98 -24.19 -20.04
N PHE A 594 -2.84 -23.35 -20.61
CA PHE A 594 -4.29 -23.47 -20.45
C PHE A 594 -4.83 -24.79 -21.02
N LEU A 595 -4.30 -25.22 -22.17
CA LEU A 595 -4.63 -26.50 -22.79
C LEU A 595 -4.25 -27.67 -21.88
N TYR A 596 -3.15 -27.62 -21.13
CA TYR A 596 -2.81 -28.68 -20.18
C TYR A 596 -3.87 -28.83 -19.08
N GLY A 597 -4.40 -27.73 -18.56
CA GLY A 597 -5.54 -27.79 -17.62
C GLY A 597 -6.77 -28.44 -18.27
N CYS A 598 -7.14 -28.01 -19.47
CA CYS A 598 -8.26 -28.61 -20.23
C CYS A 598 -8.03 -30.10 -20.53
N TRP A 599 -6.79 -30.51 -20.78
CA TRP A 599 -6.41 -31.89 -21.03
C TRP A 599 -6.51 -32.75 -19.77
N TYR A 600 -6.04 -32.24 -18.64
CA TYR A 600 -6.16 -32.91 -17.33
C TYR A 600 -7.63 -33.21 -17.00
N TYR A 601 -8.53 -32.22 -17.15
CA TYR A 601 -9.97 -32.39 -16.92
C TYR A 601 -10.69 -33.09 -18.09
N GLY A 602 -10.06 -33.19 -19.25
CA GLY A 602 -10.60 -33.80 -20.46
C GLY A 602 -11.77 -33.04 -21.06
N CYS A 603 -11.73 -31.70 -21.08
CA CYS A 603 -12.82 -30.84 -21.55
C CYS A 603 -12.41 -29.88 -22.66
N ARG A 604 -13.38 -29.44 -23.46
CA ARG A 604 -13.24 -28.34 -24.40
C ARG A 604 -13.30 -26.97 -23.71
N PHE A 605 -12.71 -25.97 -24.36
CA PHE A 605 -12.79 -24.58 -23.94
C PHE A 605 -13.34 -23.66 -25.03
N LEU A 606 -13.94 -22.56 -24.61
CA LEU A 606 -14.44 -21.50 -25.47
C LEU A 606 -13.55 -20.24 -25.36
N PRO A 607 -12.82 -19.87 -26.43
CA PRO A 607 -12.02 -18.65 -26.44
C PRO A 607 -12.82 -17.42 -26.95
N GLU A 608 -12.40 -16.22 -26.53
CA GLU A 608 -12.76 -14.97 -27.21
C GLU A 608 -12.09 -14.92 -28.59
N SER A 609 -12.83 -14.61 -29.66
CA SER A 609 -12.30 -14.66 -31.03
C SER A 609 -11.41 -13.44 -31.30
N ASN A 610 -10.12 -13.55 -30.98
CA ASN A 610 -9.08 -12.63 -31.46
C ASN A 610 -7.92 -13.43 -32.08
N LEU A 611 -7.75 -13.20 -33.39
CA LEU A 611 -6.57 -13.41 -34.26
C LEU A 611 -5.43 -14.30 -33.71
N GLY A 612 -5.44 -15.62 -33.98
CA GLY A 612 -4.22 -16.46 -33.95
C GLY A 612 -4.36 -17.87 -33.36
N ILE A 613 -5.32 -18.08 -32.46
CA ILE A 613 -5.53 -19.33 -31.69
C ILE A 613 -5.58 -20.58 -32.58
N ASN A 614 -6.30 -20.44 -33.68
CA ASN A 614 -6.61 -21.54 -34.59
C ASN A 614 -5.36 -22.11 -35.27
N HIS A 615 -4.23 -21.41 -35.34
CA HIS A 615 -3.04 -21.93 -36.00
C HIS A 615 -2.22 -22.85 -35.08
N ILE A 616 -1.93 -22.40 -33.84
CA ILE A 616 -1.06 -23.11 -32.89
C ILE A 616 -1.71 -24.40 -32.41
N VAL A 617 -2.98 -24.33 -32.00
CA VAL A 617 -3.73 -25.49 -31.51
C VAL A 617 -3.96 -26.50 -32.63
N LYS A 618 -4.16 -26.02 -33.87
CA LYS A 618 -4.28 -26.86 -35.07
C LYS A 618 -2.97 -27.53 -35.46
N ALA A 619 -1.84 -26.82 -35.39
CA ALA A 619 -0.50 -27.38 -35.64
C ALA A 619 -0.18 -28.52 -34.66
N LYS A 620 -0.70 -28.46 -33.43
CA LYS A 620 -0.53 -29.47 -32.38
C LYS A 620 -1.61 -30.56 -32.37
N GLY A 621 -2.53 -30.59 -33.35
CA GLY A 621 -3.58 -31.61 -33.46
C GLY A 621 -4.69 -31.50 -32.41
N CYS A 622 -4.81 -30.38 -31.71
CA CYS A 622 -5.72 -30.19 -30.58
C CYS A 622 -6.96 -29.36 -30.93
N LEU A 623 -7.31 -29.24 -32.22
CA LEU A 623 -8.40 -28.39 -32.68
C LEU A 623 -9.75 -28.75 -32.05
N ASP A 624 -9.97 -30.04 -31.77
CA ASP A 624 -11.18 -30.56 -31.14
C ASP A 624 -11.35 -30.09 -29.67
N PHE A 625 -10.31 -29.51 -29.04
CA PHE A 625 -10.43 -28.85 -27.73
C PHE A 625 -11.13 -27.49 -27.79
N ILE A 626 -11.21 -26.85 -28.97
CA ILE A 626 -11.83 -25.54 -29.12
C ILE A 626 -13.31 -25.73 -29.48
N MET A 627 -14.20 -25.03 -28.77
CA MET A 627 -15.62 -25.05 -29.10
C MET A 627 -15.95 -24.13 -30.28
N PRO A 628 -16.84 -24.56 -31.20
CA PRO A 628 -17.44 -23.65 -32.16
C PRO A 628 -18.35 -22.66 -31.42
N ARG A 629 -18.57 -21.49 -32.04
CA ARG A 629 -19.43 -20.45 -31.49
C ARG A 629 -20.82 -21.00 -31.10
N PRO A 630 -21.28 -20.81 -29.85
CA PRO A 630 -22.61 -21.28 -29.42
C PRO A 630 -23.74 -20.60 -30.19
N GLU A 631 -24.79 -21.36 -30.55
CA GLU A 631 -25.89 -20.90 -31.42
C GLU A 631 -26.62 -19.65 -30.91
N LYS A 632 -26.81 -19.54 -29.59
CA LYS A 632 -27.48 -18.40 -28.96
C LYS A 632 -26.67 -17.10 -28.98
N SER A 633 -25.39 -17.17 -29.36
CA SER A 633 -24.51 -16.00 -29.44
C SER A 633 -24.60 -15.27 -30.78
N TYR A 634 -25.27 -15.84 -31.77
CA TYR A 634 -25.44 -15.21 -33.07
C TYR A 634 -26.53 -14.12 -33.02
N PRO A 635 -26.28 -12.92 -33.59
CA PRO A 635 -27.29 -11.85 -33.62
C PRO A 635 -28.54 -12.22 -34.43
N SER A 636 -28.41 -13.09 -35.44
CA SER A 636 -29.50 -13.56 -36.29
C SER A 636 -29.23 -14.95 -36.86
N GLU A 637 -30.29 -15.61 -37.32
CA GLU A 637 -30.22 -16.94 -37.96
C GLU A 637 -29.44 -16.94 -39.28
N GLU A 638 -29.37 -15.78 -39.96
CA GLU A 638 -28.59 -15.57 -41.18
C GLU A 638 -27.09 -15.45 -40.89
N SER A 639 -26.69 -14.81 -39.79
CA SER A 639 -25.29 -14.78 -39.34
C SER A 639 -24.76 -16.18 -38.99
N ARG A 640 -25.62 -17.09 -38.53
CA ARG A 640 -25.28 -18.50 -38.26
C ARG A 640 -24.87 -19.26 -39.52
N LYS A 641 -25.55 -19.00 -40.66
CA LYS A 641 -25.28 -19.71 -41.94
C LYS A 641 -24.01 -19.22 -42.64
N GLN A 642 -23.57 -17.99 -42.37
CA GLN A 642 -22.41 -17.38 -43.03
C GLN A 642 -21.07 -17.56 -42.28
N ALA A 643 -21.08 -17.84 -40.97
CA ALA A 643 -19.87 -17.85 -40.14
C ALA A 643 -19.80 -19.06 -39.20
N ALA A 644 -19.20 -20.16 -39.67
CA ALA A 644 -18.71 -21.25 -38.83
C ALA A 644 -17.34 -20.86 -38.22
N GLU A 645 -17.32 -19.76 -37.47
CA GLU A 645 -16.12 -19.26 -36.79
C GLU A 645 -15.95 -19.94 -35.42
N MET A 646 -14.70 -20.23 -35.04
CA MET A 646 -14.35 -20.79 -33.73
C MET A 646 -14.25 -19.67 -32.70
N GLY A 647 -14.84 -19.85 -31.52
CA GLY A 647 -14.88 -18.83 -30.45
C GLY A 647 -16.02 -17.81 -30.57
N VAL A 648 -16.09 -16.89 -29.61
CA VAL A 648 -17.13 -15.84 -29.57
C VAL A 648 -16.50 -14.47 -29.83
N PRO A 649 -17.02 -13.68 -30.80
CA PRO A 649 -16.54 -12.32 -31.01
C PRO A 649 -17.00 -11.39 -29.89
N ALA A 650 -16.17 -10.39 -29.60
CA ALA A 650 -16.46 -9.32 -28.66
C ALA A 650 -17.52 -8.34 -29.22
N SER A 651 -18.75 -8.82 -29.39
CA SER A 651 -19.91 -8.01 -29.79
C SER A 651 -20.81 -7.68 -28.59
N GLY A 652 -21.50 -6.54 -28.62
CA GLY A 652 -22.39 -6.11 -27.53
C GLY A 652 -23.44 -7.14 -27.14
N VAL A 653 -24.04 -7.81 -28.13
CA VAL A 653 -25.06 -8.87 -27.90
C VAL A 653 -24.47 -10.09 -27.18
N SER A 654 -23.23 -10.48 -27.49
CA SER A 654 -22.56 -11.60 -26.81
C SER A 654 -22.23 -11.22 -25.36
N ASN A 655 -21.82 -9.97 -25.12
CA ASN A 655 -21.46 -9.48 -23.79
C ASN A 655 -22.67 -9.42 -22.84
N ASP A 656 -23.85 -9.02 -23.32
CA ASP A 656 -25.07 -9.00 -22.52
C ASP A 656 -25.52 -10.41 -22.11
N LEU A 657 -25.41 -11.38 -23.03
CA LEU A 657 -25.72 -12.78 -22.76
C LEU A 657 -24.75 -13.39 -21.73
N LEU A 658 -23.46 -13.13 -21.89
CA LEU A 658 -22.40 -13.53 -20.95
C LEU A 658 -22.69 -13.00 -19.53
N LEU A 659 -23.04 -11.72 -19.42
CA LEU A 659 -23.36 -11.08 -18.14
C LEU A 659 -24.63 -11.67 -17.50
N LYS A 660 -25.67 -11.91 -18.30
CA LYS A 660 -26.94 -12.50 -17.82
C LYS A 660 -26.74 -13.90 -17.24
N ASN A 661 -25.97 -14.74 -17.93
CA ASN A 661 -25.68 -16.11 -17.50
C ASN A 661 -24.86 -16.10 -16.21
N SER A 662 -23.85 -15.24 -16.14
CA SER A 662 -23.06 -15.02 -14.92
C SER A 662 -23.93 -14.62 -13.74
N LYS A 663 -24.80 -13.61 -13.90
CA LYS A 663 -25.72 -13.17 -12.83
C LYS A 663 -26.60 -14.30 -12.32
N THR A 664 -27.13 -15.11 -13.23
CA THR A 664 -28.00 -16.24 -12.88
C THR A 664 -27.25 -17.32 -12.10
N TRP A 665 -26.03 -17.66 -12.55
CA TRP A 665 -25.18 -18.64 -11.87
C TRP A 665 -24.75 -18.15 -10.50
N MET A 666 -24.25 -16.91 -10.41
CA MET A 666 -23.78 -16.30 -9.16
C MET A 666 -24.90 -16.20 -8.12
N HIS A 667 -26.12 -15.83 -8.53
CA HIS A 667 -27.26 -15.80 -7.62
C HIS A 667 -27.56 -17.18 -7.01
N LYS A 668 -27.34 -18.27 -7.74
CA LYS A 668 -27.67 -19.64 -7.28
C LYS A 668 -26.53 -20.31 -6.53
N TYR A 669 -25.28 -20.11 -6.96
CA TYR A 669 -24.15 -20.95 -6.58
C TYR A 669 -22.93 -20.20 -6.04
N ALA A 670 -22.98 -18.87 -5.87
CA ALA A 670 -21.84 -18.10 -5.33
C ALA A 670 -21.35 -18.60 -3.96
N HIS A 671 -22.24 -19.16 -3.12
CA HIS A 671 -21.89 -19.75 -1.82
C HIS A 671 -20.98 -20.98 -1.90
N LYS A 672 -20.80 -21.58 -3.09
CA LYS A 672 -19.94 -22.75 -3.31
C LYS A 672 -18.54 -22.39 -3.80
N LEU A 673 -18.26 -21.12 -4.13
CA LEU A 673 -17.00 -20.72 -4.76
C LEU A 673 -15.81 -20.99 -3.82
N ASN A 674 -14.84 -21.78 -4.28
CA ASN A 674 -13.67 -22.13 -3.48
C ASN A 674 -12.39 -21.41 -3.91
N LEU A 675 -12.47 -20.64 -5.00
CA LEU A 675 -11.33 -20.02 -5.66
C LEU A 675 -11.28 -18.51 -5.35
N PRO A 676 -10.28 -18.03 -4.58
CA PRO A 676 -10.24 -16.65 -4.11
C PRO A 676 -10.09 -15.62 -5.24
N ARG A 677 -9.36 -15.96 -6.32
CA ARG A 677 -9.17 -15.04 -7.47
C ARG A 677 -10.49 -14.78 -8.19
N ILE A 678 -11.29 -15.82 -8.43
CA ILE A 678 -12.62 -15.68 -9.03
C ILE A 678 -13.53 -14.82 -8.16
N ILE A 679 -13.51 -15.01 -6.84
CA ILE A 679 -14.34 -14.23 -5.91
C ILE A 679 -13.92 -12.76 -5.95
N ALA A 680 -12.62 -12.46 -5.82
CA ALA A 680 -12.11 -11.10 -5.86
C ALA A 680 -12.44 -10.39 -7.20
N ASP A 681 -12.18 -11.04 -8.33
CA ASP A 681 -12.45 -10.47 -9.66
C ASP A 681 -13.95 -10.27 -9.90
N SER A 682 -14.80 -11.18 -9.39
CA SER A 682 -16.26 -11.05 -9.43
C SER A 682 -16.78 -9.85 -8.62
N ILE A 683 -16.15 -9.55 -7.49
CA ILE A 683 -16.55 -8.45 -6.62
C ILE A 683 -16.19 -7.09 -7.27
N ASP A 684 -15.00 -7.00 -7.86
CA ASP A 684 -14.53 -5.76 -8.51
C ASP A 684 -15.09 -5.53 -9.91
N PHE A 685 -15.71 -6.54 -10.51
CA PHE A 685 -16.15 -6.51 -11.90
C PHE A 685 -17.05 -5.31 -12.23
N ASP A 686 -16.66 -4.56 -13.24
CA ASP A 686 -17.46 -3.50 -13.86
C ASP A 686 -17.71 -3.82 -15.35
N PRO A 687 -18.98 -3.98 -15.78
CA PRO A 687 -19.32 -4.23 -17.17
C PRO A 687 -18.79 -3.19 -18.16
N GLN A 688 -18.64 -1.93 -17.74
CA GLN A 688 -18.14 -0.85 -18.61
C GLN A 688 -16.64 -1.01 -18.92
N PHE A 689 -15.89 -1.62 -18.00
CA PHE A 689 -14.43 -1.79 -18.08
C PHE A 689 -14.04 -3.27 -18.13
N ARG A 690 -14.77 -4.08 -18.91
CA ARG A 690 -14.56 -5.54 -19.06
C ARG A 690 -13.11 -5.93 -19.36
N THR A 691 -12.39 -5.13 -20.14
CA THR A 691 -10.98 -5.37 -20.52
C THR A 691 -10.00 -5.36 -19.35
N LYS A 692 -10.43 -4.98 -18.14
CA LYS A 692 -9.61 -4.96 -16.93
C LYS A 692 -9.63 -6.29 -16.17
N TYR A 693 -10.66 -7.11 -16.41
CA TYR A 693 -11.09 -8.27 -15.61
C TYR A 693 -11.01 -9.56 -16.46
N ASP A 694 -9.79 -9.93 -16.89
CA ASP A 694 -9.55 -11.04 -17.82
C ASP A 694 -10.11 -12.39 -17.28
N LEU A 695 -10.01 -12.62 -15.95
CA LEU A 695 -10.49 -13.86 -15.33
C LEU A 695 -12.02 -13.91 -15.26
N GLU A 696 -12.68 -12.80 -14.94
CA GLU A 696 -14.14 -12.70 -14.94
C GLU A 696 -14.72 -12.89 -16.35
N VAL A 697 -14.04 -12.38 -17.39
CA VAL A 697 -14.43 -12.64 -18.79
C VAL A 697 -14.29 -14.13 -19.12
N ALA A 698 -13.17 -14.75 -18.75
CA ALA A 698 -12.94 -16.19 -18.94
C ALA A 698 -14.00 -17.05 -18.21
N LYS A 699 -14.38 -16.66 -16.98
CA LYS A 699 -15.47 -17.29 -16.21
C LYS A 699 -16.79 -17.24 -16.98
N GLN A 700 -17.14 -16.09 -17.54
CA GLN A 700 -18.37 -15.93 -18.32
C GLN A 700 -18.36 -16.79 -19.58
N LEU A 701 -17.21 -16.91 -20.24
CA LEU A 701 -17.02 -17.81 -21.39
C LEU A 701 -17.18 -19.29 -20.99
N ALA A 702 -16.69 -19.69 -19.81
CA ALA A 702 -16.85 -21.05 -19.29
C ALA A 702 -18.33 -21.40 -19.06
N LEU A 703 -19.09 -20.50 -18.45
CA LEU A 703 -20.54 -20.67 -18.25
C LEU A 703 -21.29 -20.80 -19.58
N MET A 704 -20.86 -20.04 -20.58
CA MET A 704 -21.43 -20.11 -21.93
C MET A 704 -21.08 -21.43 -22.64
N SER A 705 -19.87 -21.94 -22.43
CA SER A 705 -19.42 -23.27 -22.85
C SER A 705 -20.22 -24.39 -22.21
N ALA A 706 -20.70 -24.19 -20.97
CA ALA A 706 -21.48 -25.19 -20.25
C ALA A 706 -22.92 -25.35 -20.73
N GLU A 707 -23.51 -24.32 -21.35
CA GLU A 707 -24.86 -24.42 -21.90
C GLU A 707 -24.92 -25.43 -23.06
N LYS A 708 -25.83 -26.42 -22.95
CA LYS A 708 -26.08 -27.38 -24.03
C LYS A 708 -26.45 -26.64 -25.32
N GLN A 709 -25.69 -26.90 -26.39
CA GLN A 709 -26.22 -26.78 -27.74
C GLN A 709 -27.24 -27.91 -27.90
N ASN A 710 -28.53 -27.56 -28.00
CA ASN A 710 -29.49 -28.49 -28.56
C ASN A 710 -29.15 -28.62 -30.04
N VAL A 711 -28.17 -29.48 -30.36
CA VAL A 711 -28.04 -29.97 -31.73
C VAL A 711 -29.32 -30.77 -31.93
N ASP A 712 -30.29 -30.18 -32.61
CA ASP A 712 -31.34 -30.96 -33.25
C ASP A 712 -30.61 -32.03 -34.05
N ARG A 713 -30.61 -33.25 -33.52
CA ARG A 713 -30.40 -34.42 -34.35
C ARG A 713 -31.54 -34.33 -35.32
N SER A 714 -31.30 -33.78 -36.50
CA SER A 714 -32.22 -33.90 -37.61
C SER A 714 -32.68 -35.34 -37.61
N ASP A 715 -33.99 -35.53 -37.52
CA ASP A 715 -34.63 -36.82 -37.64
C ASP A 715 -34.12 -37.47 -38.92
N LYS A 716 -33.03 -38.24 -38.81
CA LYS A 716 -32.76 -39.30 -39.75
C LYS A 716 -33.84 -40.31 -39.42
N THR A 717 -34.96 -40.18 -40.12
CA THR A 717 -35.89 -41.28 -40.34
C THR A 717 -35.08 -42.44 -40.88
N VAL A 718 -34.64 -43.32 -40.00
CA VAL A 718 -34.05 -44.59 -40.40
C VAL A 718 -35.22 -45.42 -40.89
N ASP A 719 -35.21 -45.76 -42.18
CA ASP A 719 -36.21 -46.68 -42.73
C ASP A 719 -36.04 -48.04 -42.04
N LEU A 720 -37.07 -48.45 -41.30
CA LEU A 720 -37.10 -49.70 -40.54
C LEU A 720 -36.83 -50.93 -41.44
N LYS A 721 -37.03 -50.82 -42.75
CA LYS A 721 -36.71 -51.87 -43.73
C LYS A 721 -35.22 -52.12 -43.91
N GLU A 722 -34.36 -51.12 -43.75
CA GLU A 722 -32.90 -51.31 -43.86
C GLU A 722 -32.31 -51.96 -42.61
N LEU A 723 -32.97 -51.81 -41.45
CA LEU A 723 -32.48 -52.32 -40.17
C LEU A 723 -32.87 -53.77 -39.91
N PHE A 724 -34.00 -54.20 -40.48
CA PHE A 724 -34.48 -55.58 -40.38
C PHE A 724 -34.58 -56.16 -41.79
N ASN A 725 -33.51 -56.84 -42.19
CA ASN A 725 -33.33 -57.50 -43.48
C ASN A 725 -34.34 -58.64 -43.70
N PHE A 726 -35.64 -58.33 -43.83
CA PHE A 726 -36.67 -59.30 -44.18
C PHE A 726 -36.75 -59.43 -45.69
N SER A 727 -36.08 -60.44 -46.24
CA SER A 727 -36.39 -60.97 -47.56
C SER A 727 -37.74 -61.67 -47.49
N VAL A 728 -38.78 -61.06 -48.06
CA VAL A 728 -40.07 -61.72 -48.31
C VAL A 728 -39.98 -62.37 -49.68
N ASN A 729 -40.03 -63.70 -49.71
CA ASN A 729 -40.43 -64.47 -50.89
C ASN A 729 -41.95 -64.48 -51.01
#